data_AF-A0A8E0RU66-F1
#
_entry.id   AF-A0A8E0RU66-F1
#
_cell.length_a   1.000
_cell.length_b   1.000
_cell.length_c   1.000
_cell.angle_alpha   90.00
_cell.angle_beta   90.00
_cell.angle_gamma   90.00
#
_symmetry.space_group_name_H-M   'P 1'
#
loop_
_entity.id
_entity.type
_entity.pdbx_description
1 polymer ?
#
loop_
_entity_poly.entity_id
_entity_poly.type
_entity_poly.pdbx_seq_one_letter_code
_entity_poly.pdbx_strand_id
1 'polypeptide(L)'
;MKRFHARVHVKTALEKLGLFRGEQDNPMVVPICSRSKDVIEPLLKPQWYMRCQEMADQAIKEVAEGRLRIIPEMHVRTWNSWLQDCHDWCISRQLWWGHRIPAYHVSLKGDNSSEFEELDPTEHSSWVVGRTEAEALDQACAKFHRTADKLRLTQDTDVLDTWFSSQLFPFSVFGWPDQTEDFQAYYPGSLLETGHDILFFWVARMVMIGLRLTGKLPFHTVYLHAMVRDAHGKKMSKSLGNAIDPVDVIAGISLDDLQKQLEFGNLDPRELKRARDAQAKDFPKGIPECGTDALRFALCSYTKQGRNINLDILRVQGYRFFCNKLWNATRYALYHCLGSEFKPPIIQSIEDSLCEVRADPLISGTDRWILSRLANAVQQCHEGFERFQFPTATAACFNFWLYELCDVYLEYTKPIVKPGAKPLQEKRANLVRRILYLCLNCGLRLLHPFMPFITEELFQRLPHDDRSKEVAPSLCVAHYPHPREVLALRDVDGVETDFRLVNSVVHRLRGLRSAYHIQTAGQGTASREYLDTQLLAPPPVLNSLVSGGYLTDVVEPMGKSHIKLITSERSQIDTRGCIHATVSASDLLVSSTEDPNLAGTEDAASDNEYGKGEQNSQSQLVADSIPPVLAATCQLFLHLAGQIDVILERQRTEERLKHLNQSIQALYASRSLPEYTSKVPVTKRLADERKMQELEAESESLREMLSSLQDMEEQQNEQQKLQKDINQPSMDVQSTHPLIPILKELTGRTIHNGITDLQATIEYLSSPELMGGLQIAHRAQVKQWLSWSVHLHTLQLRQNSYWKQDAANFRQRIGEYMHSGSTKYLARTKHVTLADLSTALVLVSMPDHGLWIRREQNKHLTQWILRIIESFSDKPHVRDLLLSALGEH
;
A
#
# COMPACT_ATOMS: atom_id res chain seq x y z
N MET A 1 -2.52 36.84 55.80
CA MET A 1 -1.78 37.48 54.67
C MET A 1 -1.42 36.40 53.65
N LYS A 2 -1.52 36.67 52.35
CA LYS A 2 -1.12 35.69 51.32
C LYS A 2 0.41 35.49 51.35
N ARG A 3 0.88 34.25 51.15
CA ARG A 3 2.30 33.87 51.30
C ARG A 3 3.29 34.76 50.52
N PHE A 4 2.99 35.10 49.27
CA PHE A 4 3.88 35.94 48.47
C PHE A 4 3.89 37.41 48.92
N HIS A 5 2.80 37.90 49.51
CA HIS A 5 2.78 39.24 50.12
C HIS A 5 3.62 39.26 51.40
N ALA A 6 3.61 38.17 52.18
CA ALA A 6 4.43 38.05 53.38
C ALA A 6 5.93 38.20 53.05
N ARG A 7 6.40 37.66 51.92
CA ARG A 7 7.78 37.84 51.46
C ARG A 7 8.18 39.31 51.31
N VAL A 8 7.32 40.13 50.72
CA VAL A 8 7.57 41.58 50.54
C VAL A 8 7.65 42.28 51.90
N HIS A 9 6.72 41.99 52.81
CA HIS A 9 6.73 42.58 54.15
C HIS A 9 7.94 42.16 54.98
N VAL A 10 8.35 40.90 54.89
CA VAL A 10 9.57 40.40 55.55
C VAL A 10 10.80 41.13 55.01
N LYS A 11 10.91 41.30 53.69
CA LYS A 11 11.99 42.10 53.08
C LYS A 11 12.03 43.52 53.64
N THR A 12 10.91 44.24 53.62
CA THR A 12 10.83 45.60 54.17
C THR A 12 11.17 45.66 55.66
N ALA A 13 10.80 44.65 56.46
CA ALA A 13 11.17 44.57 57.86
C ALA A 13 12.69 44.37 58.03
N LEU A 14 13.31 43.51 57.22
CA LEU A 14 14.76 43.31 57.22
C LEU A 14 15.52 44.57 56.80
N GLU A 15 15.01 45.33 55.83
CA GLU A 15 15.58 46.64 55.42
C GLU A 15 15.54 47.64 56.58
N LYS A 16 14.40 47.77 57.27
CA LYS A 16 14.26 48.66 58.44
C LYS A 16 15.17 48.29 59.59
N LEU A 17 15.46 47.00 59.77
CA LEU A 17 16.36 46.50 60.81
C LEU A 17 17.85 46.54 60.40
N GLY A 18 18.18 46.99 59.18
CA GLY A 18 19.55 46.98 58.67
C GLY A 18 20.13 45.57 58.44
N LEU A 19 19.26 44.55 58.37
CA LEU A 19 19.63 43.14 58.17
C LEU A 19 19.57 42.71 56.70
N PHE A 20 18.96 43.52 55.83
CA PHE A 20 18.89 43.24 54.41
C PHE A 20 20.25 43.43 53.73
N ARG A 21 20.79 42.35 53.15
CA ARG A 21 22.14 42.32 52.53
C ARG A 21 22.12 42.44 51.00
N GLY A 22 20.94 42.57 50.39
CA GLY A 22 20.76 42.65 48.95
C GLY A 22 19.84 41.56 48.41
N GLU A 23 19.53 41.66 47.12
CA GLU A 23 18.71 40.73 46.35
C GLU A 23 19.40 40.50 45.01
N GLN A 24 19.37 39.26 44.53
CA GLN A 24 19.87 38.87 43.22
C GLN A 24 18.86 37.92 42.57
N ASP A 25 18.72 38.00 41.26
CA ASP A 25 17.87 37.10 40.51
C ASP A 25 18.39 35.65 40.66
N ASN A 26 17.52 34.75 41.08
CA ASN A 26 17.83 33.34 41.27
C ASN A 26 16.99 32.48 40.32
N PRO A 27 17.53 32.03 39.18
CA PRO A 27 16.82 31.11 38.30
C PRO A 27 16.63 29.77 39.02
N MET A 28 15.38 29.43 39.31
CA MET A 28 15.01 28.20 40.04
C MET A 28 13.82 27.50 39.39
N VAL A 29 13.73 26.18 39.58
CA VAL A 29 12.56 25.38 39.22
C VAL A 29 11.60 25.39 40.39
N VAL A 30 10.47 26.07 40.23
CA VAL A 30 9.42 26.10 41.25
C VAL A 30 8.52 24.86 41.06
N PRO A 31 8.34 24.01 42.09
CA PRO A 31 7.45 22.86 41.98
C PRO A 31 6.00 23.32 41.89
N ILE A 32 5.27 22.76 40.93
CA ILE A 32 3.90 23.15 40.61
C ILE A 32 3.00 21.92 40.64
N CYS A 33 1.81 22.04 41.23
CA CYS A 33 0.83 20.97 41.22
C CYS A 33 0.44 20.65 39.77
N SER A 34 0.56 19.39 39.37
CA SER A 34 0.28 18.97 37.99
C SER A 34 -1.16 19.24 37.56
N ARG A 35 -2.11 19.27 38.51
CA ARG A 35 -3.54 19.54 38.29
C ARG A 35 -3.91 21.02 38.43
N SER A 36 -3.72 21.62 39.61
CA SER A 36 -4.18 23.00 39.87
C SER A 36 -3.24 24.07 39.31
N LYS A 37 -2.00 23.71 38.98
CA LYS A 37 -0.93 24.61 38.56
C LYS A 37 -0.48 25.64 39.62
N ASP A 38 -0.89 25.50 40.88
CA ASP A 38 -0.38 26.31 41.99
C ASP A 38 1.01 25.82 42.47
N VAL A 39 1.76 26.71 43.11
CA VAL A 39 3.07 26.41 43.69
C VAL A 39 2.91 25.49 44.91
N ILE A 40 3.64 24.38 44.90
CA ILE A 40 3.63 23.39 45.98
C ILE A 40 4.42 23.93 47.17
N GLU A 41 3.88 23.72 48.36
CA GLU A 41 4.49 24.10 49.63
C GLU A 41 4.76 22.85 50.47
N PRO A 42 6.02 22.58 50.84
CA PRO A 42 6.32 21.53 51.81
C PRO A 42 5.75 21.91 53.19
N LEU A 43 4.89 21.07 53.74
CA LEU A 43 4.32 21.23 55.07
C LEU A 43 4.52 19.92 55.86
N LEU A 44 5.05 20.04 57.08
CA LEU A 44 5.08 18.92 58.00
C LEU A 44 3.66 18.67 58.49
N LYS A 45 3.11 17.50 58.13
CA LYS A 45 1.77 17.08 58.52
C LYS A 45 1.77 15.58 58.79
N PRO A 46 1.10 15.10 59.85
CA PRO A 46 0.87 13.66 60.05
C PRO A 46 0.14 13.07 58.85
N GLN A 47 0.67 11.99 58.30
CA GLN A 47 0.15 11.30 57.11
C GLN A 47 0.44 9.80 57.23
N TRP A 48 -0.29 8.99 56.48
CA TRP A 48 -0.07 7.55 56.38
C TRP A 48 0.96 7.24 55.29
N TYR A 49 1.97 6.45 55.64
CA TYR A 49 3.04 6.04 54.73
C TYR A 49 3.12 4.51 54.64
N MET A 50 3.43 4.02 53.44
CA MET A 50 3.76 2.62 53.20
C MET A 50 5.26 2.49 52.95
N ARG A 51 5.92 1.63 53.74
CA ARG A 51 7.34 1.31 53.58
C ARG A 51 7.57 0.50 52.31
N CYS A 52 8.32 1.03 51.36
CA CYS A 52 8.38 0.46 50.01
C CYS A 52 9.67 -0.29 49.68
N GLN A 53 10.82 0.06 50.29
CA GLN A 53 12.13 -0.41 49.85
C GLN A 53 12.23 -1.95 49.75
N GLU A 54 11.84 -2.68 50.79
CA GLU A 54 11.90 -4.16 50.77
C GLU A 54 11.07 -4.79 49.64
N MET A 55 9.91 -4.21 49.34
CA MET A 55 9.05 -4.70 48.26
C MET A 55 9.63 -4.33 46.88
N ALA A 56 10.30 -3.17 46.78
CA ALA A 56 10.99 -2.74 45.59
C ALA A 56 12.18 -3.66 45.27
N ASP A 57 12.97 -4.02 46.28
CA ASP A 57 14.12 -4.93 46.14
C ASP A 57 13.68 -6.31 45.64
N GLN A 58 12.57 -6.85 46.18
CA GLN A 58 12.00 -8.09 45.69
C GLN A 58 11.53 -7.96 44.23
N ALA A 59 10.87 -6.86 43.87
CA ALA A 59 10.42 -6.61 42.50
C ALA A 59 11.58 -6.50 41.50
N ILE A 60 12.73 -5.92 41.89
CA ILE A 60 13.97 -5.93 41.10
C ILE A 60 14.46 -7.37 40.91
N LYS A 61 14.49 -8.16 41.99
CA LYS A 61 14.95 -9.55 41.96
C LYS A 61 14.14 -10.41 40.98
N GLU A 62 12.81 -10.27 40.95
CA GLU A 62 11.94 -11.00 40.02
C GLU A 62 12.27 -10.74 38.54
N VAL A 63 12.66 -9.51 38.20
CA VAL A 63 13.11 -9.15 36.84
C VAL A 63 14.51 -9.68 36.56
N ALA A 64 15.44 -9.53 37.52
CA ALA A 64 16.82 -10.00 37.38
C ALA A 64 16.91 -11.53 37.19
N GLU A 65 16.02 -12.29 37.83
CA GLU A 65 15.95 -13.75 37.74
C GLU A 65 15.06 -14.24 36.57
N GLY A 66 14.54 -13.33 35.74
CA GLY A 66 13.77 -13.65 34.53
C GLY A 66 12.34 -14.13 34.76
N ARG A 67 11.85 -14.18 36.00
CA ARG A 67 10.46 -14.58 36.33
C ARG A 67 9.44 -13.52 35.92
N LEU A 68 9.82 -12.24 35.96
CA LEU A 68 9.04 -11.13 35.43
C LEU A 68 9.73 -10.57 34.18
N ARG A 69 9.14 -10.79 33.00
CA ARG A 69 9.66 -10.24 31.74
C ARG A 69 9.06 -8.87 31.45
N ILE A 70 9.89 -7.85 31.22
CA ILE A 70 9.45 -6.51 30.78
C ILE A 70 9.83 -6.30 29.31
N ILE A 71 8.83 -6.03 28.47
CA ILE A 71 8.99 -5.76 27.05
C ILE A 71 8.58 -4.30 26.75
N PRO A 72 9.39 -3.52 26.01
CA PRO A 72 10.75 -3.83 25.56
C PRO A 72 11.79 -3.84 26.69
N GLU A 73 12.85 -4.65 26.54
CA GLU A 73 13.90 -4.86 27.57
C GLU A 73 14.61 -3.57 28.01
N MET A 74 14.66 -2.55 27.16
CA MET A 74 15.25 -1.25 27.51
C MET A 74 14.61 -0.61 28.76
N HIS A 75 13.36 -0.96 29.10
CA HIS A 75 12.69 -0.47 30.31
C HIS A 75 13.20 -1.11 31.61
N VAL A 76 13.93 -2.23 31.55
CA VAL A 76 14.54 -2.87 32.73
C VAL A 76 15.52 -1.93 33.44
N ARG A 77 16.28 -1.14 32.68
CA ARG A 77 17.17 -0.12 33.27
C ARG A 77 16.38 0.96 34.02
N THR A 78 15.28 1.41 33.44
CA THR A 78 14.40 2.42 34.06
C THR A 78 13.71 1.84 35.30
N TRP A 79 13.27 0.58 35.23
CA TRP A 79 12.73 -0.20 36.35
C TRP A 79 13.70 -0.24 37.54
N ASN A 80 14.92 -0.72 37.31
CA ASN A 80 15.94 -0.84 38.35
C ASN A 80 16.30 0.52 38.95
N SER A 81 16.52 1.54 38.10
CA SER A 81 16.90 2.87 38.55
C SER A 81 15.86 3.53 39.46
N TRP A 82 14.56 3.27 39.23
CA TRP A 82 13.50 3.86 40.04
C TRP A 82 13.28 3.09 41.34
N LEU A 83 13.44 1.77 41.32
CA LEU A 83 13.19 0.92 42.48
C LEU A 83 14.36 0.84 43.46
N GLN A 84 15.58 1.10 43.00
CA GLN A 84 16.79 1.00 43.83
C GLN A 84 16.77 1.95 45.04
N ASP A 85 16.17 3.13 44.91
CA ASP A 85 16.03 4.13 46.00
C ASP A 85 14.54 4.49 46.20
N CYS A 86 13.74 3.46 46.51
CA CYS A 86 12.30 3.58 46.60
C CYS A 86 11.88 4.14 47.96
N HIS A 87 11.56 5.44 47.96
CA HIS A 87 11.08 6.15 49.14
C HIS A 87 9.71 5.64 49.63
N ASP A 88 9.46 5.82 50.92
CA ASP A 88 8.18 5.52 51.55
C ASP A 88 7.06 6.35 50.91
N TRP A 89 5.99 5.66 50.52
CA TRP A 89 4.90 6.26 49.77
C TRP A 89 3.84 6.81 50.71
N CYS A 90 3.60 8.12 50.68
CA CYS A 90 2.46 8.74 51.34
C CYS A 90 1.15 8.28 50.67
N ILE A 91 0.37 7.45 51.35
CA ILE A 91 -0.86 6.83 50.85
C ILE A 91 -2.12 7.59 51.25
N SER A 92 -2.07 8.53 52.20
CA SER A 92 -3.23 9.34 52.60
C SER A 92 -3.40 10.60 51.74
N ARG A 93 -4.65 10.99 51.51
CA ARG A 93 -5.04 12.16 50.72
C ARG A 93 -6.20 12.88 51.42
N GLN A 94 -6.09 14.20 51.51
CA GLN A 94 -7.17 15.06 52.00
C GLN A 94 -8.15 15.40 50.87
N LEU A 95 -8.77 14.35 50.30
CA LEU A 95 -9.75 14.45 49.22
C LEU A 95 -11.07 13.86 49.67
N TRP A 96 -12.17 14.30 49.04
CA TRP A 96 -13.49 13.75 49.32
C TRP A 96 -13.78 12.43 48.58
N TRP A 97 -13.06 12.17 47.49
CA TRP A 97 -13.25 10.98 46.66
C TRP A 97 -12.09 10.02 46.84
N GLY A 98 -12.37 8.84 47.40
CA GLY A 98 -11.43 7.76 47.62
C GLY A 98 -11.91 6.82 48.71
N HIS A 99 -11.17 5.73 48.93
CA HIS A 99 -11.49 4.78 50.00
C HIS A 99 -11.01 5.37 51.33
N ARG A 100 -11.92 5.55 52.29
CA ARG A 100 -11.58 6.09 53.60
C ARG A 100 -10.62 5.15 54.34
N ILE A 101 -9.59 5.70 54.96
CA ILE A 101 -8.59 4.88 55.67
C ILE A 101 -9.27 4.18 56.86
N PRO A 102 -9.10 2.86 57.03
CA PRO A 102 -9.75 2.10 58.12
C PRO A 102 -9.03 2.26 59.47
N ALA A 103 -8.53 3.47 59.76
CA ALA A 103 -7.82 3.82 60.98
C ALA A 103 -8.70 4.71 61.86
N TYR A 104 -8.68 4.47 63.18
CA TYR A 104 -9.52 5.14 64.15
C TYR A 104 -8.65 5.73 65.26
N HIS A 105 -8.82 7.03 65.49
CA HIS A 105 -8.19 7.75 66.57
C HIS A 105 -8.94 7.45 67.88
N VAL A 106 -8.18 7.18 68.95
CA VAL A 106 -8.73 6.80 70.25
C VAL A 106 -8.75 7.99 71.19
N SER A 107 -9.91 8.23 71.80
CA SER A 107 -10.05 9.13 72.97
C SER A 107 -10.36 8.30 74.21
N LEU A 108 -9.72 8.65 75.34
CA LEU A 108 -9.85 7.94 76.61
C LEU A 108 -10.73 8.72 77.59
N LYS A 109 -11.57 8.03 78.33
CA LYS A 109 -12.32 8.60 79.45
C LYS A 109 -11.65 8.22 80.77
N GLY A 110 -11.22 9.23 81.55
CA GLY A 110 -10.66 9.02 82.88
C GLY A 110 -11.66 8.39 83.85
N ASP A 111 -11.15 7.69 84.89
CA ASP A 111 -12.02 6.98 85.84
C ASP A 111 -12.97 7.92 86.61
N ASN A 112 -12.53 9.16 86.85
CA ASN A 112 -13.29 10.22 87.53
C ASN A 112 -13.69 11.40 86.63
N SER A 113 -13.62 11.24 85.29
CA SER A 113 -13.98 12.29 84.33
C SER A 113 -15.20 11.90 83.50
N SER A 114 -16.08 12.86 83.23
CA SER A 114 -17.18 12.69 82.26
C SER A 114 -16.73 12.90 80.82
N GLU A 115 -15.60 13.56 80.59
CA GLU A 115 -15.09 13.96 79.29
C GLU A 115 -14.10 12.94 78.72
N PHE A 116 -14.07 12.86 77.38
CA PHE A 116 -13.08 12.07 76.65
C PHE A 116 -11.91 12.97 76.29
N GLU A 117 -10.71 12.56 76.68
CA GLU A 117 -9.47 13.20 76.29
C GLU A 117 -8.97 12.55 75.00
N GLU A 118 -8.86 13.34 73.94
CA GLU A 118 -8.22 12.90 72.70
C GLU A 118 -6.72 12.73 72.92
N LEU A 119 -6.21 11.57 72.54
CA LEU A 119 -4.76 11.32 72.53
C LEU A 119 -4.08 12.20 71.46
N ASP A 120 -2.75 12.31 71.53
CA ASP A 120 -2.02 13.05 70.50
C ASP A 120 -2.13 12.31 69.15
N PRO A 121 -2.70 12.92 68.09
CA PRO A 121 -2.88 12.25 66.80
C PRO A 121 -1.56 12.01 66.07
N THR A 122 -0.44 12.60 66.51
CA THR A 122 0.89 12.38 65.95
C THR A 122 1.57 11.11 66.49
N GLU A 123 1.08 10.57 67.59
CA GLU A 123 1.60 9.35 68.21
C GLU A 123 0.99 8.09 67.58
N HIS A 124 1.80 7.18 67.05
CA HIS A 124 1.28 5.91 66.50
C HIS A 124 0.46 5.09 67.52
N SER A 125 0.73 5.28 68.81
CA SER A 125 0.01 4.61 69.90
C SER A 125 -1.44 5.08 70.03
N SER A 126 -1.83 6.26 69.53
CA SER A 126 -3.20 6.79 69.62
C SER A 126 -4.18 6.24 68.60
N TRP A 127 -3.71 5.42 67.65
CA TRP A 127 -4.53 4.86 66.57
C TRP A 127 -4.72 3.35 66.67
N VAL A 128 -5.85 2.87 66.17
CA VAL A 128 -6.16 1.44 65.93
C VAL A 128 -6.71 1.26 64.51
N VAL A 129 -6.62 0.06 63.94
CA VAL A 129 -7.04 -0.22 62.55
C VAL A 129 -8.03 -1.37 62.53
N GLY A 130 -9.19 -1.18 61.91
CA GLY A 130 -10.23 -2.21 61.83
C GLY A 130 -11.08 -2.06 60.57
N ARG A 131 -11.53 -3.18 60.00
CA ARG A 131 -12.42 -3.19 58.82
C ARG A 131 -13.78 -2.58 59.16
N THR A 132 -14.16 -2.69 60.42
CA THR A 132 -15.37 -2.10 61.00
C THR A 132 -15.01 -1.36 62.29
N GLU A 133 -15.89 -0.46 62.72
CA GLU A 133 -15.73 0.25 63.99
C GLU A 133 -15.74 -0.71 65.19
N ALA A 134 -16.52 -1.80 65.12
CA ALA A 134 -16.56 -2.82 66.16
C ALA A 134 -15.20 -3.53 66.31
N GLU A 135 -14.59 -3.94 65.20
CA GLU A 135 -13.26 -4.56 65.21
C GLU A 135 -12.19 -3.59 65.75
N ALA A 136 -12.27 -2.31 65.37
CA ALA A 136 -11.38 -1.28 65.88
C ALA A 136 -11.56 -1.06 67.40
N LEU A 137 -12.81 -1.11 67.90
CA LEU A 137 -13.12 -0.96 69.31
C LEU A 137 -12.57 -2.11 70.15
N ASP A 138 -12.72 -3.34 69.68
CA ASP A 138 -12.14 -4.52 70.34
C ASP A 138 -10.61 -4.41 70.44
N GLN A 139 -9.95 -3.97 69.35
CA GLN A 139 -8.50 -3.71 69.38
C GLN A 139 -8.13 -2.59 70.35
N ALA A 140 -8.92 -1.51 70.41
CA ALA A 140 -8.67 -0.41 71.34
C ALA A 140 -8.83 -0.86 72.81
N CYS A 141 -9.88 -1.62 73.11
CA CYS A 141 -10.07 -2.21 74.45
C CYS A 141 -8.86 -3.06 74.87
N ALA A 142 -8.36 -3.92 73.97
CA ALA A 142 -7.20 -4.75 74.22
C ALA A 142 -5.91 -3.91 74.40
N LYS A 143 -5.68 -2.92 73.54
CA LYS A 143 -4.47 -2.08 73.53
C LYS A 143 -4.35 -1.17 74.75
N PHE A 144 -5.46 -0.56 75.16
CA PHE A 144 -5.48 0.41 76.26
C PHE A 144 -5.87 -0.20 77.61
N HIS A 145 -6.25 -1.48 77.63
CA HIS A 145 -6.73 -2.19 78.81
C HIS A 145 -7.92 -1.47 79.48
N ARG A 146 -8.87 -1.02 78.67
CA ARG A 146 -10.08 -0.29 79.08
C ARG A 146 -11.32 -0.93 78.49
N THR A 147 -12.44 -0.81 79.20
CA THR A 147 -13.76 -1.24 78.70
C THR A 147 -14.27 -0.27 77.63
N ALA A 148 -15.16 -0.76 76.76
CA ALA A 148 -15.68 0.01 75.62
C ALA A 148 -16.34 1.35 76.03
N ASP A 149 -16.99 1.40 77.21
CA ASP A 149 -17.61 2.62 77.74
C ASP A 149 -16.61 3.73 78.12
N LYS A 150 -15.32 3.37 78.21
CA LYS A 150 -14.21 4.29 78.50
C LYS A 150 -13.46 4.74 77.26
N LEU A 151 -13.88 4.29 76.06
CA LEU A 151 -13.22 4.59 74.80
C LEU A 151 -14.17 5.27 73.82
N ARG A 152 -13.63 6.19 73.02
CA ARG A 152 -14.30 6.76 71.86
C ARG A 152 -13.39 6.64 70.66
N LEU A 153 -13.97 6.26 69.53
CA LEU A 153 -13.25 6.12 68.26
C LEU A 153 -13.72 7.18 67.27
N THR A 154 -12.76 7.81 66.59
CA THR A 154 -13.03 8.70 65.47
C THR A 154 -12.23 8.22 64.27
N GLN A 155 -12.90 7.67 63.25
CA GLN A 155 -12.21 7.22 62.04
C GLN A 155 -11.53 8.40 61.32
N ASP A 156 -10.32 8.20 60.80
CA ASP A 156 -9.61 9.21 60.02
C ASP A 156 -10.46 9.70 58.85
N THR A 157 -10.39 10.99 58.56
CA THR A 157 -11.14 11.62 57.46
C THR A 157 -10.39 11.56 56.14
N ASP A 158 -9.12 11.17 56.17
CA ASP A 158 -8.32 10.97 54.97
C ASP A 158 -8.82 9.77 54.14
N VAL A 159 -8.60 9.88 52.82
CA VAL A 159 -8.82 8.79 51.87
C VAL A 159 -7.49 8.26 51.33
N LEU A 160 -7.50 7.03 50.85
CA LEU A 160 -6.36 6.39 50.21
C LEU A 160 -6.10 6.99 48.82
N ASP A 161 -4.82 7.07 48.45
CA ASP A 161 -4.38 7.41 47.11
C ASP A 161 -5.02 6.49 46.08
N THR A 162 -5.41 7.02 44.92
CA THR A 162 -6.04 6.23 43.85
C THR A 162 -5.14 5.06 43.44
N TRP A 163 -3.82 5.29 43.39
CA TRP A 163 -2.85 4.23 43.08
C TRP A 163 -2.81 3.11 44.12
N PHE A 164 -3.23 3.36 45.37
CA PHE A 164 -3.28 2.35 46.42
C PHE A 164 -4.38 1.32 46.15
N SER A 165 -5.50 1.75 45.57
CA SER A 165 -6.54 0.82 45.14
C SER A 165 -6.18 0.12 43.83
N SER A 166 -5.61 0.82 42.85
CA SER A 166 -5.33 0.25 41.52
C SER A 166 -4.19 -0.77 41.52
N GLN A 167 -3.26 -0.72 42.48
CA GLN A 167 -2.24 -1.76 42.64
C GLN A 167 -2.83 -3.13 43.03
N LEU A 168 -4.05 -3.19 43.57
CA LEU A 168 -4.71 -4.44 43.95
C LEU A 168 -5.43 -5.10 42.76
N PHE A 169 -5.53 -4.39 41.63
CA PHE A 169 -6.29 -4.81 40.44
C PHE A 169 -6.03 -6.25 39.97
N PRO A 170 -4.79 -6.77 39.92
CA PRO A 170 -4.52 -8.09 39.36
C PRO A 170 -5.16 -9.25 40.12
N PHE A 171 -5.64 -9.04 41.34
CA PHE A 171 -6.21 -10.08 42.18
C PHE A 171 -7.55 -9.69 42.82
N SER A 172 -7.79 -8.40 43.09
CA SER A 172 -9.07 -7.95 43.65
C SER A 172 -10.26 -8.19 42.69
N VAL A 173 -10.02 -8.12 41.37
CA VAL A 173 -11.06 -8.38 40.35
C VAL A 173 -11.52 -9.84 40.33
N PHE A 174 -10.72 -10.74 40.89
CA PHE A 174 -11.06 -12.16 40.99
C PHE A 174 -11.65 -12.52 42.37
N GLY A 175 -11.90 -11.55 43.24
CA GLY A 175 -12.52 -11.77 44.55
C GLY A 175 -11.55 -11.85 45.73
N TRP A 176 -10.25 -11.58 45.55
CA TRP A 176 -9.34 -11.40 46.68
C TRP A 176 -9.83 -10.27 47.61
N PRO A 177 -9.78 -10.43 48.95
CA PRO A 177 -9.00 -11.41 49.72
C PRO A 177 -9.61 -12.80 49.89
N ASP A 178 -10.82 -13.02 49.38
CA ASP A 178 -11.49 -14.32 49.49
C ASP A 178 -10.85 -15.35 48.55
N GLN A 179 -10.87 -16.62 48.94
CA GLN A 179 -10.31 -17.73 48.15
C GLN A 179 -11.34 -18.27 47.15
N THR A 180 -11.79 -17.39 46.26
CA THR A 180 -12.77 -17.71 45.22
C THR A 180 -12.18 -18.65 44.15
N GLU A 181 -13.06 -19.32 43.40
CA GLU A 181 -12.66 -20.17 42.27
C GLU A 181 -11.93 -19.34 41.19
N ASP A 182 -12.41 -18.13 40.88
CA ASP A 182 -11.79 -17.22 39.92
C ASP A 182 -10.37 -16.83 40.34
N PHE A 183 -10.14 -16.55 41.63
CA PHE A 183 -8.81 -16.21 42.12
C PHE A 183 -7.85 -17.39 41.96
N GLN A 184 -8.30 -18.63 42.15
CA GLN A 184 -7.47 -19.82 41.93
C GLN A 184 -7.22 -20.10 40.45
N ALA A 185 -8.21 -19.86 39.60
CA ALA A 185 -8.14 -20.17 38.16
C ALA A 185 -7.32 -19.15 37.37
N TYR A 186 -7.44 -17.86 37.70
CA TYR A 186 -6.95 -16.77 36.85
C TYR A 186 -5.80 -15.94 37.45
N TYR A 187 -5.43 -16.17 38.72
CA TYR A 187 -4.26 -15.54 39.34
C TYR A 187 -3.12 -16.57 39.55
N PRO A 188 -1.89 -16.28 39.10
CA PRO A 188 -1.40 -15.03 38.50
C PRO A 188 -1.74 -14.89 37.01
N GLY A 189 -1.82 -13.64 36.52
CA GLY A 189 -2.09 -13.36 35.11
C GLY A 189 -0.88 -13.65 34.20
N SER A 190 -1.12 -13.79 32.90
CA SER A 190 -0.02 -14.04 31.95
C SER A 190 0.65 -12.77 31.41
N LEU A 191 -0.15 -11.74 31.14
CA LEU A 191 0.30 -10.52 30.48
C LEU A 191 -0.39 -9.30 31.09
N LEU A 192 0.38 -8.29 31.46
CA LEU A 192 -0.10 -6.93 31.65
C LEU A 192 0.34 -6.06 30.48
N GLU A 193 -0.62 -5.48 29.78
CA GLU A 193 -0.38 -4.48 28.74
C GLU A 193 -0.71 -3.08 29.26
N THR A 194 0.19 -2.11 29.03
CA THR A 194 -0.04 -0.71 29.40
C THR A 194 0.93 0.24 28.72
N GLY A 195 0.64 1.54 28.73
CA GLY A 195 1.61 2.58 28.40
C GLY A 195 2.77 2.63 29.40
N HIS A 196 3.97 2.98 28.91
CA HIS A 196 5.17 3.07 29.74
C HIS A 196 5.16 4.24 30.74
N ASP A 197 4.21 5.17 30.64
CA ASP A 197 4.08 6.34 31.51
C ASP A 197 3.58 5.99 32.92
N ILE A 198 2.90 4.85 33.09
CA ILE A 198 2.43 4.35 34.38
C ILE A 198 3.18 3.11 34.88
N LEU A 199 4.38 2.83 34.34
CA LEU A 199 5.27 1.76 34.78
C LEU A 199 5.51 1.80 36.30
N PHE A 200 5.71 2.98 36.88
CA PHE A 200 6.02 3.12 38.30
C PHE A 200 4.80 3.34 39.19
N PHE A 201 3.82 4.10 38.70
CA PHE A 201 2.62 4.41 39.47
C PHE A 201 1.69 3.20 39.58
N TRP A 202 1.74 2.29 38.60
CA TRP A 202 0.85 1.14 38.55
C TRP A 202 1.60 -0.19 38.54
N VAL A 203 2.40 -0.47 37.50
CA VAL A 203 3.01 -1.81 37.31
C VAL A 203 3.92 -2.18 38.49
N ALA A 204 4.84 -1.30 38.87
CA ALA A 204 5.72 -1.52 40.01
C ALA A 204 4.94 -1.74 41.31
N ARG A 205 3.89 -0.95 41.54
CA ARG A 205 3.05 -1.09 42.73
C ARG A 205 2.29 -2.41 42.76
N MET A 206 1.73 -2.85 41.63
CA MET A 206 1.09 -4.17 41.49
C MET A 206 2.06 -5.30 41.81
N VAL A 207 3.30 -5.24 41.31
CA VAL A 207 4.33 -6.25 41.57
C VAL A 207 4.71 -6.28 43.05
N MET A 208 5.03 -5.11 43.63
CA MET A 208 5.35 -4.97 45.06
C MET A 208 4.27 -5.59 45.94
N ILE A 209 3.02 -5.16 45.75
CA ILE A 209 1.92 -5.55 46.65
C ILE A 209 1.44 -6.97 46.38
N GLY A 210 1.45 -7.42 45.13
CA GLY A 210 1.13 -8.80 44.76
C GLY A 210 2.06 -9.79 45.45
N LEU A 211 3.37 -9.54 45.39
CA LEU A 211 4.38 -10.36 46.07
C LEU A 211 4.19 -10.32 47.59
N ARG A 212 3.96 -9.14 48.17
CA ARG A 212 3.79 -8.97 49.63
C ARG A 212 2.54 -9.65 50.17
N LEU A 213 1.41 -9.55 49.47
CA LEU A 213 0.11 -10.02 49.97
C LEU A 213 -0.22 -11.46 49.56
N THR A 214 0.31 -11.94 48.44
CA THR A 214 -0.03 -13.27 47.90
C THR A 214 1.16 -14.22 47.82
N GLY A 215 2.39 -13.72 47.94
CA GLY A 215 3.62 -14.49 47.71
C GLY A 215 3.87 -14.84 46.24
N LYS A 216 3.04 -14.36 45.31
CA LYS A 216 3.16 -14.63 43.87
C LYS A 216 3.29 -13.32 43.10
N LEU A 217 3.95 -13.40 41.93
CA LEU A 217 3.92 -12.31 40.95
C LEU A 217 2.49 -12.09 40.47
N PRO A 218 2.02 -10.85 40.28
CA PRO A 218 0.68 -10.60 39.74
C PRO A 218 0.54 -11.02 38.27
N PHE A 219 1.64 -11.00 37.52
CA PHE A 219 1.76 -11.43 36.15
C PHE A 219 3.21 -11.78 35.83
N HIS A 220 3.45 -12.66 34.84
CA HIS A 220 4.81 -13.04 34.45
C HIS A 220 5.37 -12.22 33.27
N THR A 221 4.55 -11.44 32.56
CA THR A 221 5.00 -10.59 31.45
C THR A 221 4.32 -9.23 31.47
N VAL A 222 5.10 -8.17 31.26
CA VAL A 222 4.65 -6.80 31.08
C VAL A 222 5.00 -6.36 29.67
N TYR A 223 4.01 -5.94 28.88
CA TYR A 223 4.21 -5.32 27.59
C TYR A 223 3.88 -3.83 27.67
N LEU A 224 4.89 -2.99 27.41
CA LEU A 224 4.80 -1.55 27.46
C LEU A 224 4.67 -0.98 26.05
N HIS A 225 3.46 -0.57 25.67
CA HIS A 225 3.21 -0.03 24.35
C HIS A 225 3.70 1.41 24.18
N ALA A 226 3.83 1.81 22.92
CA ALA A 226 4.22 3.16 22.52
C ALA A 226 3.08 4.17 22.77
N MET A 227 3.42 5.40 23.17
CA MET A 227 2.43 6.44 23.43
C MET A 227 2.00 7.12 22.13
N VAL A 228 0.69 7.22 21.91
CA VAL A 228 0.13 7.91 20.74
C VAL A 228 0.29 9.43 20.88
N ARG A 229 0.72 10.06 19.79
CA ARG A 229 0.96 11.48 19.61
C ARG A 229 0.20 11.99 18.40
N ASP A 230 0.06 13.30 18.32
CA ASP A 230 -0.45 13.90 17.09
C ASP A 230 0.53 13.69 15.93
N ALA A 231 0.09 14.01 14.71
CA ALA A 231 0.89 13.86 13.49
C ALA A 231 2.22 14.64 13.52
N HIS A 232 2.33 15.66 14.38
CA HIS A 232 3.51 16.51 14.56
C HIS A 232 4.41 16.06 15.72
N GLY A 233 4.08 14.96 16.40
CA GLY A 233 4.85 14.40 17.51
C GLY A 233 4.65 15.08 18.87
N LYS A 234 3.61 15.92 19.03
CA LYS A 234 3.24 16.46 20.35
C LYS A 234 2.36 15.46 21.09
N LYS A 235 2.47 15.48 22.42
CA LYS A 235 1.59 14.69 23.29
C LYS A 235 0.15 15.13 23.04
N MET A 236 -0.75 14.18 22.75
CA MET A 236 -2.18 14.47 22.70
C MET A 236 -2.70 14.79 24.10
N SER A 237 -3.36 15.93 24.26
CA SER A 237 -3.96 16.31 25.54
C SER A 237 -5.11 17.29 25.37
N LYS A 238 -6.10 17.20 26.27
CA LYS A 238 -7.24 18.12 26.30
C LYS A 238 -6.81 19.59 26.45
N SER A 239 -5.73 19.85 27.20
CA SER A 239 -5.19 21.20 27.41
C SER A 239 -4.51 21.82 26.19
N LEU A 240 -4.14 21.01 25.18
CA LEU A 240 -3.53 21.50 23.93
C LEU A 240 -4.55 21.52 22.77
N GLY A 241 -5.76 20.99 22.97
CA GLY A 241 -6.79 20.91 21.93
C GLY A 241 -6.42 20.02 20.73
N ASN A 242 -5.36 19.22 20.85
CA ASN A 242 -4.85 18.32 19.81
C ASN A 242 -5.21 16.84 20.05
N ALA A 243 -6.10 16.57 21.01
CA ALA A 243 -6.61 15.22 21.22
C ALA A 243 -7.62 14.89 20.12
N ILE A 244 -7.45 13.72 19.49
CA ILE A 244 -8.38 13.18 18.49
C ILE A 244 -9.19 12.09 19.18
N ASP A 245 -10.52 12.20 19.15
CA ASP A 245 -11.39 11.14 19.64
C ASP A 245 -11.35 9.95 18.65
N PRO A 246 -11.08 8.72 19.10
CA PRO A 246 -11.13 7.56 18.21
C PRO A 246 -12.50 7.38 17.53
N VAL A 247 -13.61 7.80 18.17
CA VAL A 247 -14.95 7.74 17.58
C VAL A 247 -15.06 8.64 16.35
N ASP A 248 -14.42 9.81 16.38
CA ASP A 248 -14.39 10.75 15.25
C ASP A 248 -13.61 10.18 14.05
N VAL A 249 -12.59 9.35 14.30
CA VAL A 249 -11.87 8.62 13.25
C VAL A 249 -12.73 7.47 12.70
N ILE A 250 -13.48 6.79 13.56
CA ILE A 250 -14.34 5.67 13.17
C ILE A 250 -15.50 6.17 12.30
N ALA A 251 -16.29 7.12 12.81
CA ALA A 251 -17.52 7.59 12.19
C ALA A 251 -17.32 8.78 11.22
N GLY A 252 -16.18 9.44 11.29
CA GLY A 252 -15.94 10.72 10.61
C GLY A 252 -16.58 11.89 11.36
N ILE A 253 -16.02 13.08 11.19
CA ILE A 253 -16.57 14.32 11.77
C ILE A 253 -16.25 15.50 10.85
N SER A 254 -17.20 16.44 10.72
CA SER A 254 -16.98 17.68 9.96
C SER A 254 -15.99 18.60 10.69
N LEU A 255 -15.31 19.50 9.96
CA LEU A 255 -14.43 20.49 10.60
C LEU A 255 -15.19 21.36 11.60
N ASP A 256 -16.42 21.76 11.26
CA ASP A 256 -17.24 22.62 12.12
C ASP A 256 -17.57 21.92 13.45
N ASP A 257 -17.94 20.64 13.41
CA ASP A 257 -18.27 19.90 14.63
C ASP A 257 -17.02 19.55 15.45
N LEU A 258 -15.91 19.25 14.78
CA LEU A 258 -14.60 19.07 15.43
C LEU A 258 -14.15 20.33 16.17
N GLN A 259 -14.40 21.52 15.59
CA GLN A 259 -14.09 22.80 16.23
C GLN A 259 -15.06 23.16 17.36
N LYS A 260 -16.33 22.73 17.28
CA LYS A 260 -17.30 22.89 18.39
C LYS A 260 -16.89 22.08 19.61
N GLN A 261 -16.32 20.88 19.44
CA GLN A 261 -15.84 20.07 20.55
C GLN A 261 -14.78 20.80 21.41
N LEU A 262 -13.98 21.69 20.81
CA LEU A 262 -13.01 22.53 21.54
C LEU A 262 -13.68 23.51 22.51
N GLU A 263 -14.93 23.91 22.26
CA GLU A 263 -15.66 24.88 23.10
C GLU A 263 -16.13 24.29 24.43
N PHE A 264 -16.32 22.96 24.50
CA PHE A 264 -16.72 22.28 25.73
C PHE A 264 -15.56 21.98 26.68
N GLY A 265 -14.32 22.25 26.26
CA GLY A 265 -13.11 22.01 27.05
C GLY A 265 -12.67 23.21 27.89
N ASN A 266 -11.89 22.95 28.94
CA ASN A 266 -11.21 24.00 29.73
C ASN A 266 -9.92 24.46 29.04
N LEU A 267 -10.01 24.93 27.79
CA LEU A 267 -8.88 25.46 27.01
C LEU A 267 -8.66 26.94 27.30
N ASP A 268 -7.39 27.36 27.39
CA ASP A 268 -7.05 28.78 27.41
C ASP A 268 -7.49 29.43 26.08
N PRO A 269 -8.06 30.65 26.08
CA PRO A 269 -8.51 31.31 24.85
C PRO A 269 -7.45 31.42 23.74
N ARG A 270 -6.16 31.53 24.10
CA ARG A 270 -5.05 31.57 23.13
C ARG A 270 -4.82 30.19 22.49
N GLU A 271 -4.93 29.13 23.28
CA GLU A 271 -4.79 27.75 22.80
C GLU A 271 -6.01 27.33 21.98
N LEU A 272 -7.21 27.82 22.29
CA LEU A 272 -8.42 27.59 21.48
C LEU A 272 -8.22 28.03 20.02
N LYS A 273 -7.71 29.25 19.81
CA LYS A 273 -7.44 29.77 18.46
C LYS A 273 -6.40 28.92 17.73
N ARG A 274 -5.30 28.59 18.41
CA ARG A 274 -4.24 27.75 17.84
C ARG A 274 -4.74 26.35 17.47
N ALA A 275 -5.57 25.74 18.32
CA ALA A 275 -6.15 24.43 18.07
C ALA A 275 -7.09 24.45 16.85
N ARG A 276 -7.94 25.47 16.72
CA ARG A 276 -8.80 25.65 15.54
C ARG A 276 -8.00 25.81 14.24
N ASP A 277 -6.98 26.67 14.27
CA ASP A 277 -6.11 26.89 13.11
C ASP A 277 -5.37 25.60 12.72
N ALA A 278 -4.91 24.81 13.71
CA ALA A 278 -4.27 23.53 13.48
C ALA A 278 -5.24 22.49 12.91
N GLN A 279 -6.45 22.34 13.48
CA GLN A 279 -7.48 21.43 12.96
C GLN A 279 -7.88 21.80 11.53
N ALA A 280 -8.04 23.08 11.20
CA ALA A 280 -8.37 23.53 9.85
C ALA A 280 -7.24 23.22 8.84
N LYS A 281 -5.98 23.25 9.29
CA LYS A 281 -4.83 22.89 8.47
C LYS A 281 -4.71 21.38 8.25
N ASP A 282 -4.82 20.61 9.31
CA ASP A 282 -4.61 19.16 9.30
C ASP A 282 -5.83 18.42 8.71
N PHE A 283 -7.04 18.95 8.96
CA PHE A 283 -8.33 18.39 8.57
C PHE A 283 -9.23 19.43 7.89
N PRO A 284 -8.85 19.95 6.70
CA PRO A 284 -9.58 21.04 6.04
C PRO A 284 -11.03 20.70 5.68
N LYS A 285 -11.37 19.41 5.59
CA LYS A 285 -12.74 18.91 5.34
C LYS A 285 -13.32 18.15 6.53
N GLY A 286 -12.68 18.24 7.70
CA GLY A 286 -12.91 17.33 8.83
C GLY A 286 -12.16 16.01 8.68
N ILE A 287 -12.40 15.11 9.64
CA ILE A 287 -11.81 13.77 9.65
C ILE A 287 -12.70 12.84 8.82
N PRO A 288 -12.15 12.14 7.81
CA PRO A 288 -12.92 11.18 7.05
C PRO A 288 -13.28 9.98 7.92
N GLU A 289 -14.48 9.45 7.73
CA GLU A 289 -14.89 8.16 8.27
C GLU A 289 -13.86 7.09 7.85
N CYS A 290 -13.28 6.36 8.80
CA CYS A 290 -12.31 5.30 8.51
C CYS A 290 -12.80 3.91 8.91
N GLY A 291 -13.69 3.82 9.91
CA GLY A 291 -14.15 2.57 10.48
C GLY A 291 -13.18 1.97 11.51
N THR A 292 -13.73 1.08 12.36
CA THR A 292 -13.02 0.49 13.51
C THR A 292 -11.83 -0.37 13.12
N ASP A 293 -11.99 -1.23 12.10
CA ASP A 293 -10.92 -2.14 11.67
C ASP A 293 -9.72 -1.41 11.08
N ALA A 294 -9.95 -0.35 10.32
CA ALA A 294 -8.89 0.48 9.77
C ALA A 294 -8.07 1.15 10.89
N LEU A 295 -8.74 1.68 11.92
CA LEU A 295 -8.08 2.28 13.08
C LEU A 295 -7.26 1.26 13.88
N ARG A 296 -7.85 0.10 14.19
CA ARG A 296 -7.15 -0.99 14.91
C ARG A 296 -5.91 -1.45 14.16
N PHE A 297 -6.05 -1.72 12.88
CA PHE A 297 -4.94 -2.17 12.04
C PHE A 297 -3.84 -1.11 11.93
N ALA A 298 -4.20 0.17 11.82
CA ALA A 298 -3.24 1.28 11.80
C ALA A 298 -2.41 1.35 13.08
N LEU A 299 -3.06 1.29 14.24
CA LEU A 299 -2.40 1.36 15.55
C LEU A 299 -1.42 0.20 15.74
N CYS A 300 -1.83 -1.03 15.40
CA CYS A 300 -0.96 -2.21 15.47
C CYS A 300 0.21 -2.13 14.48
N SER A 301 -0.01 -1.58 13.28
CA SER A 301 1.04 -1.37 12.27
C SER A 301 2.07 -0.33 12.69
N TYR A 302 1.64 0.69 13.45
CA TYR A 302 2.47 1.85 13.83
C TYR A 302 3.44 1.60 14.98
N THR A 303 3.31 0.49 15.72
CA THR A 303 4.17 0.18 16.88
C THR A 303 5.65 -0.02 16.50
N LYS A 304 6.02 -0.01 15.21
CA LYS A 304 7.41 0.02 14.71
C LYS A 304 8.17 1.30 15.07
N GLN A 305 7.48 2.40 15.38
CA GLN A 305 8.09 3.73 15.62
C GLN A 305 8.79 3.87 17.00
N GLY A 306 8.90 2.78 17.78
CA GLY A 306 9.60 2.78 19.07
C GLY A 306 8.71 3.30 20.20
N ARG A 307 9.20 4.25 21.00
CA ARG A 307 8.51 4.68 22.24
C ARG A 307 7.24 5.51 22.01
N ASN A 308 7.11 6.14 20.85
CA ASN A 308 5.97 6.99 20.52
C ASN A 308 5.45 6.68 19.12
N ILE A 309 4.16 6.88 18.92
CA ILE A 309 3.49 6.74 17.63
C ILE A 309 2.96 8.10 17.21
N ASN A 310 3.42 8.63 16.07
CA ASN A 310 2.83 9.82 15.48
C ASN A 310 1.65 9.39 14.61
N LEU A 311 0.42 9.59 15.10
CA LEU A 311 -0.77 9.14 14.41
C LEU A 311 -1.11 10.07 13.25
N ASP A 312 -1.10 9.53 12.04
CA ASP A 312 -1.56 10.19 10.83
C ASP A 312 -2.86 9.53 10.36
N ILE A 313 -3.95 10.31 10.38
CA ILE A 313 -5.29 9.86 9.99
C ILE A 313 -5.36 9.49 8.51
N LEU A 314 -4.54 10.10 7.63
CA LEU A 314 -4.51 9.73 6.21
C LEU A 314 -4.01 8.30 6.03
N ARG A 315 -3.14 7.80 6.90
CA ARG A 315 -2.75 6.39 6.89
C ARG A 315 -3.89 5.48 7.33
N VAL A 316 -4.66 5.88 8.33
CA VAL A 316 -5.85 5.15 8.76
C VAL A 316 -6.85 5.04 7.60
N GLN A 317 -7.05 6.14 6.86
CA GLN A 317 -7.85 6.15 5.64
C GLN A 317 -7.30 5.19 4.57
N GLY A 318 -5.97 5.09 4.42
CA GLY A 318 -5.33 4.08 3.57
C GLY A 318 -5.77 2.65 3.93
N TYR A 319 -5.89 2.33 5.22
CA TYR A 319 -6.37 1.02 5.66
C TYR A 319 -7.90 0.85 5.51
N ARG A 320 -8.69 1.92 5.47
CA ARG A 320 -10.09 1.84 4.99
C ARG A 320 -10.14 1.35 3.53
N PHE A 321 -9.25 1.85 2.67
CA PHE A 321 -9.17 1.37 1.29
C PHE A 321 -8.71 -0.09 1.21
N PHE A 322 -7.83 -0.53 2.12
CA PHE A 322 -7.50 -1.94 2.26
C PHE A 322 -8.73 -2.78 2.66
N CYS A 323 -9.54 -2.34 3.62
CA CYS A 323 -10.81 -3.00 3.97
C CYS A 323 -11.73 -3.14 2.74
N ASN A 324 -11.87 -2.07 1.94
CA ASN A 324 -12.62 -2.14 0.68
C ASN A 324 -12.02 -3.13 -0.33
N LYS A 325 -10.69 -3.28 -0.36
CA LYS A 325 -10.01 -4.27 -1.21
C LYS A 325 -10.35 -5.70 -0.75
N LEU A 326 -10.34 -5.99 0.56
CA LEU A 326 -10.77 -7.28 1.12
C LEU A 326 -12.21 -7.63 0.73
N TRP A 327 -13.12 -6.66 0.86
CA TRP A 327 -14.51 -6.80 0.45
C TRP A 327 -14.63 -7.14 -1.04
N ASN A 328 -13.97 -6.37 -1.90
CA ASN A 328 -14.00 -6.59 -3.35
C ASN A 328 -13.38 -7.92 -3.76
N ALA A 329 -12.29 -8.33 -3.13
CA ALA A 329 -11.63 -9.61 -3.36
C ALA A 329 -12.55 -10.79 -3.02
N THR A 330 -13.15 -10.76 -1.83
CA THR A 330 -14.08 -11.81 -1.38
C THR A 330 -15.35 -11.83 -2.23
N ARG A 331 -15.90 -10.66 -2.56
CA ARG A 331 -17.04 -10.54 -3.48
C ARG A 331 -16.70 -11.15 -4.85
N TYR A 332 -15.55 -10.81 -5.42
CA TYR A 332 -15.12 -11.40 -6.69
C TYR A 332 -15.02 -12.93 -6.60
N ALA A 333 -14.38 -13.44 -5.55
CA ALA A 333 -14.24 -14.87 -5.34
C ALA A 333 -15.60 -15.57 -5.26
N LEU A 334 -16.53 -15.06 -4.46
CA LEU A 334 -17.88 -15.63 -4.30
C LEU A 334 -18.66 -15.66 -5.61
N TYR A 335 -18.77 -14.52 -6.30
CA TYR A 335 -19.67 -14.38 -7.44
C TYR A 335 -19.07 -14.80 -8.78
N HIS A 336 -17.75 -14.72 -8.94
CA HIS A 336 -17.09 -14.97 -10.22
C HIS A 336 -16.21 -16.22 -10.23
N CYS A 337 -15.66 -16.66 -9.09
CA CYS A 337 -14.84 -17.86 -9.05
C CYS A 337 -15.60 -19.08 -8.52
N LEU A 338 -16.10 -19.01 -7.29
CA LEU A 338 -16.78 -20.12 -6.62
C LEU A 338 -18.12 -20.40 -7.31
N GLY A 339 -19.01 -19.40 -7.39
CA GLY A 339 -20.35 -19.55 -7.94
C GLY A 339 -21.31 -20.31 -7.01
N SER A 340 -22.59 -20.38 -7.38
CA SER A 340 -23.65 -20.95 -6.53
C SER A 340 -23.56 -22.46 -6.33
N GLU A 341 -22.95 -23.17 -7.27
CA GLU A 341 -22.82 -24.64 -7.24
C GLU A 341 -21.55 -25.11 -6.52
N PHE A 342 -20.68 -24.19 -6.07
CA PHE A 342 -19.45 -24.58 -5.37
C PHE A 342 -19.79 -25.22 -4.03
N LYS A 343 -19.33 -26.45 -3.86
CA LYS A 343 -19.40 -27.17 -2.59
C LYS A 343 -18.07 -26.99 -1.87
N PRO A 344 -18.06 -26.34 -0.70
CA PRO A 344 -16.83 -26.22 0.08
C PRO A 344 -16.34 -27.62 0.48
N PRO A 345 -15.01 -27.83 0.57
CA PRO A 345 -14.46 -29.10 1.03
C PRO A 345 -14.91 -29.37 2.47
N ILE A 346 -15.08 -30.64 2.83
CA ILE A 346 -15.32 -31.04 4.22
C ILE A 346 -14.00 -30.89 4.96
N ILE A 347 -13.86 -29.84 5.76
CA ILE A 347 -12.62 -29.56 6.49
C ILE A 347 -12.66 -30.31 7.83
N GLN A 348 -11.90 -31.40 7.91
CA GLN A 348 -11.59 -32.07 9.18
C GLN A 348 -10.42 -31.37 9.90
N SER A 349 -9.43 -30.94 9.11
CA SER A 349 -8.30 -30.09 9.47
C SER A 349 -7.93 -29.22 8.27
N ILE A 350 -7.55 -27.96 8.52
CA ILE A 350 -6.98 -27.08 7.50
C ILE A 350 -5.73 -27.70 6.86
N GLU A 351 -4.86 -28.34 7.65
CA GLU A 351 -3.63 -28.98 7.18
C GLU A 351 -3.91 -30.02 6.10
N ASP A 352 -4.83 -30.95 6.37
CA ASP A 352 -5.20 -32.02 5.43
C ASP A 352 -5.73 -31.45 4.11
N SER A 353 -6.57 -30.43 4.20
CA SER A 353 -7.17 -29.78 3.02
C SER A 353 -6.12 -29.07 2.16
N LEU A 354 -5.13 -28.44 2.79
CA LEU A 354 -4.02 -27.78 2.12
C LEU A 354 -3.04 -28.80 1.50
N CYS A 355 -2.77 -29.89 2.19
CA CYS A 355 -1.95 -31.00 1.67
C CYS A 355 -2.63 -31.70 0.48
N GLU A 356 -3.95 -31.88 0.51
CA GLU A 356 -4.71 -32.49 -0.58
C GLU A 356 -4.61 -31.65 -1.86
N VAL A 357 -4.85 -30.34 -1.77
CA VAL A 357 -4.72 -29.46 -2.96
C VAL A 357 -3.27 -29.37 -3.44
N ARG A 358 -2.28 -29.42 -2.53
CA ARG A 358 -0.85 -29.42 -2.86
C ARG A 358 -0.44 -30.69 -3.61
N ALA A 359 -1.07 -31.83 -3.31
CA ALA A 359 -0.79 -33.12 -3.93
C ALA A 359 -1.60 -33.37 -5.22
N ASP A 360 -2.53 -32.48 -5.59
CA ASP A 360 -3.35 -32.65 -6.79
C ASP A 360 -2.48 -32.65 -8.06
N PRO A 361 -2.61 -33.63 -8.98
CA PRO A 361 -1.83 -33.70 -10.21
C PRO A 361 -1.99 -32.49 -11.15
N LEU A 362 -3.06 -31.71 -11.00
CA LEU A 362 -3.36 -30.52 -11.82
C LEU A 362 -2.86 -29.22 -11.19
N ILE A 363 -2.11 -29.27 -10.09
CA ILE A 363 -1.56 -28.08 -9.43
C ILE A 363 -0.50 -27.39 -10.32
N SER A 364 -0.58 -26.07 -10.46
CA SER A 364 0.42 -25.29 -11.19
C SER A 364 1.53 -24.75 -10.28
N GLY A 365 2.61 -24.23 -10.88
CA GLY A 365 3.64 -23.49 -10.13
C GLY A 365 3.07 -22.26 -9.41
N THR A 366 2.08 -21.60 -10.01
CA THR A 366 1.43 -20.41 -9.43
C THR A 366 0.53 -20.77 -8.24
N ASP A 367 -0.15 -21.90 -8.28
CA ASP A 367 -0.88 -22.45 -7.13
C ASP A 367 0.05 -22.81 -5.98
N ARG A 368 1.16 -23.51 -6.29
CA ARG A 368 2.19 -23.85 -5.31
C ARG A 368 2.79 -22.59 -4.68
N TRP A 369 3.00 -21.55 -5.48
CA TRP A 369 3.49 -20.26 -5.02
C TRP A 369 2.53 -19.60 -4.02
N ILE A 370 1.24 -19.44 -4.34
CA ILE A 370 0.30 -18.78 -3.42
C ILE A 370 0.16 -19.55 -2.10
N LEU A 371 0.23 -20.89 -2.13
CA LEU A 371 0.23 -21.73 -0.93
C LEU A 371 1.51 -21.53 -0.10
N SER A 372 2.67 -21.42 -0.75
CA SER A 372 3.93 -21.11 -0.06
C SER A 372 3.93 -19.71 0.56
N ARG A 373 3.31 -18.74 -0.13
CA ARG A 373 3.14 -17.36 0.36
C ARG A 373 2.17 -17.28 1.53
N LEU A 374 1.06 -18.02 1.50
CA LEU A 374 0.15 -18.20 2.64
C LEU A 374 0.90 -18.78 3.85
N ALA A 375 1.72 -19.81 3.65
CA ALA A 375 2.51 -20.41 4.73
C ALA A 375 3.46 -19.40 5.38
N ASN A 376 4.10 -18.53 4.59
CA ASN A 376 4.92 -17.46 5.13
C ASN A 376 4.11 -16.36 5.83
N ALA A 377 2.92 -16.05 5.36
CA ALA A 377 2.05 -15.12 6.07
C ALA A 377 1.68 -15.66 7.47
N VAL A 378 1.33 -16.96 7.57
CA VAL A 378 1.09 -17.64 8.84
C VAL A 378 2.32 -17.60 9.75
N GLN A 379 3.50 -17.96 9.22
CA GLN A 379 4.76 -17.94 9.97
C GLN A 379 5.09 -16.55 10.51
N GLN A 380 5.04 -15.51 9.67
CA GLN A 380 5.36 -14.14 10.09
C GLN A 380 4.34 -13.59 11.08
N CYS A 381 3.06 -13.97 10.96
CA CYS A 381 2.05 -13.60 11.97
C CYS A 381 2.36 -14.27 13.31
N HIS A 382 2.67 -15.56 13.32
CA HIS A 382 3.03 -16.29 14.53
C HIS A 382 4.25 -15.68 15.22
N GLU A 383 5.36 -15.46 14.50
CA GLU A 383 6.56 -14.82 15.03
C GLU A 383 6.26 -13.40 15.55
N GLY A 384 5.42 -12.66 14.83
CA GLY A 384 4.95 -11.33 15.23
C GLY A 384 4.19 -11.34 16.56
N PHE A 385 3.29 -12.30 16.75
CA PHE A 385 2.54 -12.43 18.02
C PHE A 385 3.43 -12.91 19.18
N GLU A 386 4.26 -13.94 18.98
CA GLU A 386 5.16 -14.46 20.02
C GLU A 386 6.12 -13.39 20.55
N ARG A 387 6.59 -12.50 19.66
CA ARG A 387 7.56 -11.44 19.99
C ARG A 387 6.91 -10.08 20.29
N PHE A 388 5.58 -9.98 20.33
CA PHE A 388 4.85 -8.70 20.47
C PHE A 388 5.22 -7.67 19.39
N GLN A 389 5.60 -8.15 18.21
CA GLN A 389 5.94 -7.36 17.02
C GLN A 389 4.73 -7.34 16.05
N PHE A 390 3.66 -6.68 16.48
CA PHE A 390 2.46 -6.47 15.66
C PHE A 390 2.70 -5.86 14.26
N PRO A 391 3.74 -5.03 14.00
CA PRO A 391 4.03 -4.53 12.66
C PRO A 391 4.43 -5.65 11.70
N THR A 392 5.11 -6.69 12.19
CA THR A 392 5.49 -7.87 11.40
C THR A 392 4.24 -8.63 10.97
N ALA A 393 3.33 -8.92 11.92
CA ALA A 393 2.09 -9.64 11.64
C ALA A 393 1.13 -8.85 10.72
N THR A 394 0.96 -7.55 10.98
CA THR A 394 0.11 -6.69 10.11
C THR A 394 0.71 -6.56 8.71
N ALA A 395 2.03 -6.42 8.56
CA ALA A 395 2.68 -6.41 7.25
C ALA A 395 2.51 -7.73 6.50
N ALA A 396 2.64 -8.88 7.19
CA ALA A 396 2.41 -10.19 6.61
C ALA A 396 1.00 -10.33 6.06
N CYS A 397 -0.02 -9.96 6.84
CA CYS A 397 -1.41 -9.97 6.40
C CYS A 397 -1.65 -9.03 5.22
N PHE A 398 -1.15 -7.79 5.30
CA PHE A 398 -1.31 -6.79 4.25
C PHE A 398 -0.68 -7.25 2.93
N ASN A 399 0.55 -7.77 2.98
CA ASN A 399 1.27 -8.24 1.80
C ASN A 399 0.59 -9.45 1.17
N PHE A 400 0.17 -10.42 1.97
CA PHE A 400 -0.56 -11.60 1.48
C PHE A 400 -1.84 -11.21 0.76
N TRP A 401 -2.67 -10.39 1.41
CA TRP A 401 -3.95 -10.00 0.81
C TRP A 401 -3.79 -9.11 -0.41
N LEU A 402 -2.96 -8.07 -0.32
CA LEU A 402 -2.87 -7.07 -1.38
C LEU A 402 -2.00 -7.55 -2.54
N TYR A 403 -0.73 -7.85 -2.27
CA TYR A 403 0.27 -8.07 -3.31
C TYR A 403 0.27 -9.49 -3.85
N GLU A 404 -0.07 -10.48 -3.02
CA GLU A 404 0.04 -11.89 -3.40
C GLU A 404 -1.31 -12.46 -3.87
N LEU A 405 -2.35 -12.29 -3.06
CA LEU A 405 -3.69 -12.79 -3.39
C LEU A 405 -4.37 -11.88 -4.42
N CYS A 406 -4.54 -10.58 -4.13
CA CYS A 406 -5.33 -9.72 -5.01
C CYS A 406 -4.63 -9.36 -6.32
N ASP A 407 -3.38 -8.89 -6.25
CA ASP A 407 -2.71 -8.35 -7.43
C ASP A 407 -2.20 -9.43 -8.38
N VAL A 408 -2.03 -10.66 -7.89
CA VAL A 408 -1.51 -11.80 -8.67
C VAL A 408 -2.53 -12.94 -8.74
N TYR A 409 -2.83 -13.62 -7.63
CA TYR A 409 -3.57 -14.89 -7.70
C TYR A 409 -5.04 -14.73 -8.17
N LEU A 410 -5.72 -13.65 -7.78
CA LEU A 410 -7.06 -13.35 -8.30
C LEU A 410 -7.04 -13.03 -9.80
N GLU A 411 -6.03 -12.30 -10.29
CA GLU A 411 -5.86 -12.06 -11.72
C GLU A 411 -5.59 -13.36 -12.48
N TYR A 412 -4.80 -14.26 -11.89
CA TYR A 412 -4.53 -15.61 -12.40
C TYR A 412 -5.79 -16.47 -12.51
N THR A 413 -6.74 -16.35 -11.58
CA THR A 413 -7.99 -17.15 -11.63
C THR A 413 -8.90 -16.80 -12.81
N LYS A 414 -8.88 -15.54 -13.29
CA LYS A 414 -9.80 -15.03 -14.32
C LYS A 414 -9.76 -15.80 -15.65
N PRO A 415 -8.60 -16.11 -16.25
CA PRO A 415 -8.54 -16.88 -17.49
C PRO A 415 -8.95 -18.35 -17.32
N ILE A 416 -8.82 -18.90 -16.11
CA ILE A 416 -9.07 -20.32 -15.80
C ILE A 416 -10.55 -20.57 -15.52
N VAL A 417 -11.16 -19.74 -14.68
CA VAL A 417 -12.54 -19.92 -14.23
C VAL A 417 -13.50 -19.24 -15.22
N LYS A 418 -13.82 -19.95 -16.31
CA LYS A 418 -14.77 -19.50 -17.34
C LYS A 418 -15.97 -20.42 -17.47
N PRO A 419 -17.20 -19.89 -17.69
CA PRO A 419 -18.37 -20.73 -17.97
C PRO A 419 -18.20 -21.54 -19.28
N GLY A 420 -18.66 -22.79 -19.30
CA GLY A 420 -18.70 -23.62 -20.50
C GLY A 420 -17.34 -24.23 -20.91
N ALA A 421 -16.43 -24.41 -19.95
CA ALA A 421 -15.11 -25.00 -20.19
C ALA A 421 -15.16 -26.51 -20.48
N LYS A 422 -14.15 -27.04 -21.17
CA LYS A 422 -14.02 -28.49 -21.44
C LYS A 422 -13.83 -29.27 -20.11
N PRO A 423 -14.15 -30.58 -20.03
CA PRO A 423 -14.09 -31.34 -18.78
C PRO A 423 -12.75 -31.25 -18.02
N LEU A 424 -11.62 -31.26 -18.74
CA LEU A 424 -10.29 -31.12 -18.12
C LEU A 424 -10.05 -29.70 -17.56
N GLN A 425 -10.50 -28.68 -18.28
CA GLN A 425 -10.43 -27.29 -17.85
C GLN A 425 -11.34 -27.05 -16.63
N GLU A 426 -12.48 -27.72 -16.56
CA GLU A 426 -13.38 -27.65 -15.40
C GLU A 426 -12.75 -28.29 -14.16
N LYS A 427 -12.06 -29.43 -14.30
CA LYS A 427 -11.29 -30.03 -13.18
C LYS A 427 -10.21 -29.07 -12.66
N ARG A 428 -9.45 -28.44 -13.56
CA ARG A 428 -8.47 -27.40 -13.20
C ARG A 428 -9.11 -26.21 -12.51
N ALA A 429 -10.24 -25.71 -13.03
CA ALA A 429 -10.99 -24.61 -12.42
C ALA A 429 -11.48 -24.97 -11.01
N ASN A 430 -11.94 -26.20 -10.78
CA ASN A 430 -12.34 -26.68 -9.45
C ASN A 430 -11.18 -26.71 -8.46
N LEU A 431 -9.98 -27.14 -8.87
CA LEU A 431 -8.79 -27.06 -8.02
C LEU A 431 -8.48 -25.60 -7.62
N VAL A 432 -8.49 -24.67 -8.58
CA VAL A 432 -8.28 -23.22 -8.32
C VAL A 432 -9.35 -22.67 -7.36
N ARG A 433 -10.62 -23.04 -7.54
CA ARG A 433 -11.71 -22.65 -6.61
C ARG A 433 -11.43 -23.12 -5.19
N ARG A 434 -11.00 -24.37 -5.01
CA ARG A 434 -10.63 -24.92 -3.69
C ARG A 434 -9.46 -24.17 -3.06
N ILE A 435 -8.40 -23.92 -3.83
CA ILE A 435 -7.21 -23.20 -3.33
C ILE A 435 -7.59 -21.77 -2.94
N LEU A 436 -8.33 -21.06 -3.80
CA LEU A 436 -8.81 -19.70 -3.50
C LEU A 436 -9.68 -19.67 -2.23
N TYR A 437 -10.58 -20.64 -2.08
CA TYR A 437 -11.40 -20.78 -0.87
C TYR A 437 -10.53 -20.94 0.39
N LEU A 438 -9.53 -21.83 0.36
CA LEU A 438 -8.61 -22.04 1.49
C LEU A 438 -7.77 -20.79 1.79
N CYS A 439 -7.28 -20.09 0.76
CA CYS A 439 -6.57 -18.82 0.93
C CYS A 439 -7.43 -17.74 1.60
N LEU A 440 -8.71 -17.62 1.20
CA LEU A 440 -9.65 -16.68 1.84
C LEU A 440 -9.94 -17.09 3.28
N ASN A 441 -10.23 -18.37 3.53
CA ASN A 441 -10.55 -18.88 4.86
C ASN A 441 -9.39 -18.63 5.84
N CYS A 442 -8.18 -19.08 5.50
CA CYS A 442 -6.99 -18.86 6.32
C CYS A 442 -6.62 -17.36 6.40
N GLY A 443 -6.67 -16.63 5.29
CA GLY A 443 -6.34 -15.21 5.25
C GLY A 443 -7.25 -14.34 6.11
N LEU A 444 -8.54 -14.67 6.21
CA LEU A 444 -9.49 -13.97 7.08
C LEU A 444 -9.22 -14.27 8.56
N ARG A 445 -8.91 -15.53 8.90
CA ARG A 445 -8.51 -15.92 10.26
C ARG A 445 -7.25 -15.18 10.73
N LEU A 446 -6.23 -15.07 9.87
CA LEU A 446 -5.00 -14.33 10.17
C LEU A 446 -5.26 -12.84 10.45
N LEU A 447 -6.18 -12.22 9.70
CA LEU A 447 -6.53 -10.80 9.87
C LEU A 447 -7.41 -10.52 11.09
N HIS A 448 -8.17 -11.51 11.57
CA HIS A 448 -9.24 -11.31 12.55
C HIS A 448 -8.81 -10.62 13.85
N PRO A 449 -7.64 -10.93 14.48
CA PRO A 449 -7.19 -10.21 15.68
C PRO A 449 -7.06 -8.69 15.47
N PHE A 450 -6.74 -8.27 14.24
CA PHE A 450 -6.56 -6.86 13.89
C PHE A 450 -7.84 -6.20 13.36
N MET A 451 -8.61 -6.91 12.55
CA MET A 451 -9.78 -6.40 11.82
C MET A 451 -11.03 -7.26 12.07
N PRO A 452 -11.52 -7.37 13.31
CA PRO A 452 -12.54 -8.36 13.68
C PRO A 452 -13.88 -8.17 12.97
N PHE A 453 -14.31 -6.95 12.63
CA PHE A 453 -15.66 -6.73 12.12
C PHE A 453 -15.80 -7.15 10.65
N ILE A 454 -14.92 -6.63 9.78
CA ILE A 454 -14.95 -6.96 8.35
C ILE A 454 -14.57 -8.42 8.11
N THR A 455 -13.64 -8.98 8.87
CA THR A 455 -13.24 -10.38 8.69
C THR A 455 -14.35 -11.33 9.09
N GLU A 456 -15.07 -11.06 10.18
CA GLU A 456 -16.26 -11.83 10.58
C GLU A 456 -17.33 -11.76 9.49
N GLU A 457 -17.68 -10.55 9.03
CA GLU A 457 -18.70 -10.33 8.01
C GLU A 457 -18.39 -11.05 6.68
N LEU A 458 -17.12 -11.07 6.28
CA LEU A 458 -16.66 -11.75 5.08
C LEU A 458 -16.59 -13.27 5.26
N PHE A 459 -16.17 -13.74 6.43
CA PHE A 459 -16.07 -15.17 6.72
C PHE A 459 -17.44 -15.85 6.74
N GLN A 460 -18.43 -15.22 7.36
CA GLN A 460 -19.82 -15.71 7.41
C GLN A 460 -20.48 -15.81 6.02
N ARG A 461 -19.93 -15.12 5.01
CA ARG A 461 -20.39 -15.20 3.61
C ARG A 461 -19.69 -16.27 2.79
N LEU A 462 -18.58 -16.83 3.29
CA LEU A 462 -17.95 -17.95 2.63
C LEU A 462 -18.88 -19.18 2.75
N PRO A 463 -19.02 -19.98 1.69
CA PRO A 463 -19.81 -21.19 1.76
C PRO A 463 -19.20 -22.14 2.80
N HIS A 464 -20.03 -22.74 3.65
CA HIS A 464 -19.63 -23.71 4.66
C HIS A 464 -20.31 -25.07 4.42
N ASP A 465 -19.68 -26.14 4.90
CA ASP A 465 -20.27 -27.47 4.96
C ASP A 465 -20.44 -27.87 6.42
N ASP A 466 -21.68 -28.11 6.85
CA ASP A 466 -22.05 -28.40 8.24
C ASP A 466 -21.41 -29.68 8.81
N ARG A 467 -20.85 -30.53 7.94
CA ARG A 467 -20.11 -31.73 8.34
C ARG A 467 -18.65 -31.45 8.73
N SER A 468 -18.16 -30.24 8.49
CA SER A 468 -16.79 -29.84 8.83
C SER A 468 -16.65 -29.71 10.35
N LYS A 469 -15.52 -30.14 10.92
CA LYS A 469 -15.25 -29.95 12.36
C LYS A 469 -14.92 -28.51 12.70
N GLU A 470 -14.51 -27.75 11.69
CA GLU A 470 -14.15 -26.33 11.82
C GLU A 470 -15.32 -25.37 11.53
N VAL A 471 -16.58 -25.81 11.61
CA VAL A 471 -17.72 -24.89 11.57
C VAL A 471 -17.78 -24.13 12.89
N ALA A 472 -16.99 -23.07 12.98
CA ALA A 472 -17.04 -22.14 14.09
C ALA A 472 -18.21 -21.16 13.86
N PRO A 473 -19.07 -20.91 14.86
CA PRO A 473 -20.16 -19.95 14.75
C PRO A 473 -19.66 -18.50 14.58
N SER A 474 -18.40 -18.23 14.93
CA SER A 474 -17.72 -16.95 14.71
C SER A 474 -16.22 -17.17 14.58
N LEU A 475 -15.53 -16.28 13.86
CA LEU A 475 -14.06 -16.26 13.81
C LEU A 475 -13.42 -16.06 15.19
N CYS A 476 -14.10 -15.41 16.14
CA CYS A 476 -13.64 -15.22 17.51
C CYS A 476 -13.36 -16.53 18.25
N VAL A 477 -14.00 -17.63 17.83
CA VAL A 477 -13.84 -18.97 18.41
C VAL A 477 -13.32 -20.00 17.40
N ALA A 478 -12.92 -19.54 16.21
CA ALA A 478 -12.31 -20.39 15.19
C ALA A 478 -10.85 -20.71 15.54
N HIS A 479 -10.36 -21.85 15.05
CA HIS A 479 -8.95 -22.19 15.19
C HIS A 479 -8.08 -21.19 14.42
N TYR A 480 -7.09 -20.60 15.09
CA TYR A 480 -6.15 -19.67 14.48
C TYR A 480 -5.02 -20.44 13.75
N PRO A 481 -4.72 -20.14 12.47
CA PRO A 481 -3.74 -20.88 11.69
C PRO A 481 -2.36 -20.93 12.36
N HIS A 482 -1.77 -22.11 12.46
CA HIS A 482 -0.49 -22.34 13.12
C HIS A 482 0.60 -22.74 12.10
N PRO A 483 1.88 -22.31 12.26
CA PRO A 483 2.94 -22.60 11.29
C PRO A 483 3.15 -24.10 11.00
N ARG A 484 2.89 -24.96 11.98
CA ARG A 484 2.98 -26.42 11.82
C ARG A 484 2.04 -26.96 10.74
N GLU A 485 0.85 -26.38 10.60
CA GLU A 485 -0.19 -26.83 9.66
C GLU A 485 0.12 -26.47 8.20
N VAL A 486 1.07 -25.56 7.97
CA VAL A 486 1.40 -25.03 6.64
C VAL A 486 2.86 -25.27 6.25
N LEU A 487 3.63 -25.94 7.11
CA LEU A 487 5.06 -26.17 6.93
C LEU A 487 5.36 -26.86 5.60
N ALA A 488 4.56 -27.86 5.22
CA ALA A 488 4.71 -28.63 3.98
C ALA A 488 4.45 -27.80 2.70
N LEU A 489 3.84 -26.63 2.82
CA LEU A 489 3.56 -25.76 1.67
C LEU A 489 4.72 -24.82 1.33
N ARG A 490 5.62 -24.59 2.30
CA ARG A 490 6.72 -23.63 2.18
C ARG A 490 7.78 -24.15 1.22
N ASP A 491 8.10 -23.33 0.22
CA ASP A 491 8.95 -23.70 -0.91
C ASP A 491 9.71 -22.44 -1.40
N VAL A 492 10.75 -22.11 -0.64
CA VAL A 492 11.51 -20.86 -0.79
C VAL A 492 12.46 -20.91 -1.97
N ASP A 493 13.17 -22.03 -2.12
CA ASP A 493 14.24 -22.19 -3.11
C ASP A 493 13.71 -22.65 -4.48
N GLY A 494 12.50 -23.20 -4.54
CA GLY A 494 11.80 -23.53 -5.78
C GLY A 494 10.86 -22.41 -6.20
N VAL A 495 9.56 -22.60 -5.96
CA VAL A 495 8.50 -21.79 -6.59
C VAL A 495 8.55 -20.31 -6.21
N GLU A 496 9.04 -19.93 -5.02
CA GLU A 496 9.18 -18.52 -4.69
C GLU A 496 10.32 -17.83 -5.42
N THR A 497 11.45 -18.51 -5.57
CA THR A 497 12.57 -18.02 -6.37
C THR A 497 12.15 -17.87 -7.83
N ASP A 498 11.45 -18.86 -8.39
CA ASP A 498 10.84 -18.76 -9.72
C ASP A 498 9.94 -17.51 -9.81
N PHE A 499 9.05 -17.33 -8.83
CA PHE A 499 8.06 -16.27 -8.88
C PHE A 499 8.66 -14.86 -8.71
N ARG A 500 9.80 -14.71 -8.04
CA ARG A 500 10.55 -13.43 -8.00
C ARG A 500 10.98 -13.01 -9.41
N LEU A 501 11.46 -13.96 -10.22
CA LEU A 501 11.77 -13.69 -11.63
C LEU A 501 10.50 -13.34 -12.40
N VAL A 502 9.43 -14.12 -12.26
CA VAL A 502 8.14 -13.88 -12.92
C VAL A 502 7.61 -12.47 -12.65
N ASN A 503 7.60 -12.06 -11.38
CA ASN A 503 7.21 -10.71 -10.99
C ASN A 503 8.12 -9.67 -11.63
N SER A 504 9.44 -9.88 -11.63
CA SER A 504 10.39 -8.93 -12.23
C SER A 504 10.16 -8.77 -13.74
N VAL A 505 9.89 -9.87 -14.45
CA VAL A 505 9.51 -9.87 -15.87
C VAL A 505 8.21 -9.08 -16.09
N VAL A 506 7.15 -9.35 -15.31
CA VAL A 506 5.87 -8.63 -15.40
C VAL A 506 6.03 -7.13 -15.16
N HIS A 507 6.75 -6.75 -14.10
CA HIS A 507 7.01 -5.34 -13.78
C HIS A 507 7.78 -4.66 -14.90
N ARG A 508 8.76 -5.35 -15.48
CA ARG A 508 9.55 -4.81 -16.59
C ARG A 508 8.71 -4.60 -17.84
N LEU A 509 7.88 -5.58 -18.23
CA LEU A 509 6.95 -5.45 -19.37
C LEU A 509 5.96 -4.29 -19.17
N ARG A 510 5.36 -4.17 -17.98
CA ARG A 510 4.45 -3.07 -17.65
C ARG A 510 5.16 -1.71 -17.66
N GLY A 511 6.38 -1.65 -17.12
CA GLY A 511 7.21 -0.46 -17.11
C GLY A 511 7.55 0.02 -18.51
N LEU A 512 7.94 -0.90 -19.41
CA LEU A 512 8.15 -0.60 -20.82
C LEU A 512 6.87 -0.05 -21.45
N ARG A 513 5.73 -0.74 -21.33
CA ARG A 513 4.46 -0.26 -21.90
C ARG A 513 4.09 1.16 -21.43
N SER A 514 4.30 1.45 -20.14
CA SER A 514 4.04 2.77 -19.57
C SER A 514 4.98 3.84 -20.13
N ALA A 515 6.27 3.54 -20.30
CA ALA A 515 7.27 4.47 -20.81
C ALA A 515 7.01 4.90 -22.27
N TYR A 516 6.40 4.02 -23.08
CA TYR A 516 6.03 4.29 -24.47
C TYR A 516 4.56 4.70 -24.64
N HIS A 517 3.85 5.01 -23.55
CA HIS A 517 2.45 5.45 -23.56
C HIS A 517 1.49 4.54 -24.35
N ILE A 518 1.78 3.24 -24.40
CA ILE A 518 0.96 2.28 -25.14
C ILE A 518 -0.34 2.07 -24.38
N GLN A 519 -1.41 2.72 -24.84
CA GLN A 519 -2.70 2.72 -24.17
C GLN A 519 -3.25 1.30 -24.03
N THR A 520 -3.67 0.94 -22.82
CA THR A 520 -4.56 -0.21 -22.63
C THR A 520 -5.98 0.19 -22.96
N ALA A 521 -6.56 -0.40 -23.99
CA ALA A 521 -7.95 -0.17 -24.37
C ALA A 521 -8.88 -0.21 -23.15
N GLY A 522 -9.54 0.92 -22.90
CA GLY A 522 -10.66 1.02 -21.96
C GLY A 522 -11.86 0.23 -22.49
N GLN A 523 -12.72 -0.21 -21.57
CA GLN A 523 -13.96 -0.94 -21.87
C GLN A 523 -14.77 -0.20 -22.96
N GLY A 524 -14.81 -0.71 -24.19
CA GLY A 524 -15.69 -0.17 -25.23
C GLY A 524 -15.37 -0.48 -26.70
N THR A 525 -14.12 -0.77 -27.08
CA THR A 525 -13.77 -1.05 -28.48
C THR A 525 -12.84 -2.25 -28.63
N ALA A 526 -13.10 -3.07 -29.65
CA ALA A 526 -12.51 -4.38 -29.85
C ALA A 526 -11.09 -4.32 -30.45
N SER A 527 -10.07 -4.26 -29.59
CA SER A 527 -8.83 -5.04 -29.72
C SER A 527 -8.03 -4.96 -28.42
N ARG A 528 -7.88 -6.09 -27.73
CA ARG A 528 -6.86 -6.26 -26.69
C ARG A 528 -5.52 -6.40 -27.41
N GLU A 529 -4.82 -5.30 -27.69
CA GLU A 529 -3.48 -5.41 -28.28
C GLU A 529 -2.47 -5.85 -27.20
N TYR A 530 -2.43 -7.16 -27.01
CA TYR A 530 -1.27 -7.84 -26.45
C TYR A 530 -0.12 -7.64 -27.43
N LEU A 531 1.02 -7.22 -26.91
CA LEU A 531 2.21 -7.00 -27.70
C LEU A 531 3.01 -8.30 -27.81
N ASP A 532 3.56 -8.57 -28.99
CA ASP A 532 4.40 -9.74 -29.18
C ASP A 532 5.74 -9.54 -28.47
N THR A 533 6.17 -10.55 -27.72
CA THR A 533 7.42 -10.54 -26.97
C THR A 533 8.19 -11.83 -27.19
N GLN A 534 9.51 -11.69 -27.33
CA GLN A 534 10.45 -12.81 -27.40
C GLN A 534 11.28 -12.81 -26.12
N LEU A 535 11.53 -14.01 -25.58
CA LEU A 535 12.25 -14.22 -24.34
C LEU A 535 13.52 -15.02 -24.61
N LEU A 536 14.66 -14.46 -24.24
CA LEU A 536 15.97 -15.13 -24.27
C LEU A 536 16.48 -15.32 -22.85
N ALA A 537 16.76 -16.55 -22.44
CA ALA A 537 17.39 -16.83 -21.16
C ALA A 537 18.17 -18.17 -21.19
N PRO A 538 19.10 -18.40 -20.24
CA PRO A 538 19.78 -19.69 -20.13
C PRO A 538 18.82 -20.87 -19.90
N PRO A 539 19.16 -22.11 -20.32
CA PRO A 539 18.28 -23.28 -20.20
C PRO A 539 17.72 -23.53 -18.79
N PRO A 540 18.47 -23.36 -17.68
CA PRO A 540 17.89 -23.54 -16.34
C PRO A 540 16.74 -22.56 -16.03
N VAL A 541 16.88 -21.31 -16.47
CA VAL A 541 15.86 -20.26 -16.27
C VAL A 541 14.62 -20.55 -17.11
N LEU A 542 14.81 -20.96 -18.36
CA LEU A 542 13.70 -21.36 -19.24
C LEU A 542 12.96 -22.57 -18.70
N ASN A 543 13.69 -23.58 -18.24
CA ASN A 543 13.10 -24.78 -17.66
C ASN A 543 12.25 -24.46 -16.43
N SER A 544 12.72 -23.56 -15.54
CA SER A 544 11.92 -23.07 -14.40
C SER A 544 10.63 -22.37 -14.87
N LEU A 545 10.75 -21.40 -15.78
CA LEU A 545 9.61 -20.63 -16.29
C LEU A 545 8.57 -21.49 -17.02
N VAL A 546 9.02 -22.48 -17.78
CA VAL A 546 8.17 -23.41 -18.55
C VAL A 546 7.56 -24.48 -17.65
N SER A 547 8.35 -25.14 -16.80
CA SER A 547 7.88 -26.23 -15.93
C SER A 547 6.86 -25.75 -14.90
N GLY A 548 7.01 -24.52 -14.38
CA GLY A 548 6.02 -23.92 -13.49
C GLY A 548 4.79 -23.33 -14.19
N GLY A 549 4.79 -23.29 -15.53
CA GLY A 549 3.70 -22.74 -16.34
C GLY A 549 3.55 -21.21 -16.25
N TYR A 550 4.51 -20.50 -15.65
CA TYR A 550 4.35 -19.10 -15.24
C TYR A 550 4.20 -18.12 -16.42
N LEU A 551 4.75 -18.47 -17.59
CA LEU A 551 4.71 -17.59 -18.75
C LEU A 551 3.28 -17.35 -19.23
N THR A 552 2.53 -18.42 -19.49
CA THR A 552 1.13 -18.35 -19.93
C THR A 552 0.19 -17.96 -18.79
N ASP A 553 0.50 -18.43 -17.59
CA ASP A 553 -0.37 -18.28 -16.42
C ASP A 553 -0.33 -16.86 -15.86
N VAL A 554 0.85 -16.23 -15.81
CA VAL A 554 1.08 -14.98 -15.08
C VAL A 554 1.70 -13.91 -15.98
N VAL A 555 2.78 -14.22 -16.69
CA VAL A 555 3.51 -13.22 -17.48
C VAL A 555 2.66 -12.64 -18.59
N GLU A 556 1.98 -13.46 -19.40
CA GLU A 556 1.15 -12.97 -20.49
C GLU A 556 -0.05 -12.14 -19.99
N PRO A 557 -0.90 -12.64 -19.05
CA PRO A 557 -2.08 -11.90 -18.62
C PRO A 557 -1.71 -10.62 -17.86
N MET A 558 -0.72 -10.68 -16.98
CA MET A 558 -0.34 -9.53 -16.16
C MET A 558 0.55 -8.55 -16.92
N GLY A 559 1.50 -9.04 -17.72
CA GLY A 559 2.36 -8.23 -18.58
C GLY A 559 1.64 -7.65 -19.80
N LYS A 560 0.43 -8.17 -20.13
CA LYS A 560 -0.36 -7.79 -21.32
C LYS A 560 0.48 -7.94 -22.60
N SER A 561 1.12 -9.08 -22.73
CA SER A 561 2.03 -9.43 -23.82
C SER A 561 1.83 -10.90 -24.21
N HIS A 562 2.08 -11.25 -25.47
CA HIS A 562 2.11 -12.61 -25.98
C HIS A 562 3.55 -13.06 -26.14
N ILE A 563 3.94 -14.15 -25.47
CA ILE A 563 5.27 -14.72 -25.61
C ILE A 563 5.28 -15.60 -26.88
N LYS A 564 5.87 -15.10 -27.96
CA LYS A 564 5.90 -15.77 -29.27
C LYS A 564 7.06 -16.75 -29.42
N LEU A 565 8.20 -16.42 -28.82
CA LEU A 565 9.42 -17.20 -28.90
C LEU A 565 10.08 -17.25 -27.53
N ILE A 566 10.51 -18.44 -27.14
CA ILE A 566 11.30 -18.71 -25.94
C ILE A 566 12.50 -19.51 -26.40
N THR A 567 13.70 -19.00 -26.20
CA THR A 567 14.92 -19.66 -26.69
C THR A 567 16.10 -19.37 -25.77
N SER A 568 17.09 -20.26 -25.78
CA SER A 568 18.42 -20.01 -25.21
C SER A 568 19.44 -19.62 -26.28
N GLU A 569 19.05 -19.67 -27.56
CA GLU A 569 19.91 -19.39 -28.69
C GLU A 569 19.68 -17.97 -29.20
N ARG A 570 20.71 -17.12 -29.09
CA ARG A 570 20.63 -15.72 -29.51
C ARG A 570 20.28 -15.55 -30.98
N SER A 571 20.76 -16.44 -31.85
CA SER A 571 20.55 -16.42 -33.30
C SER A 571 19.08 -16.50 -33.73
N GLN A 572 18.18 -16.95 -32.85
CA GLN A 572 16.76 -17.09 -33.14
C GLN A 572 15.95 -15.83 -32.82
N ILE A 573 16.50 -14.88 -32.07
CA ILE A 573 15.78 -13.66 -31.67
C ILE A 573 15.80 -12.64 -32.80
N ASP A 574 14.61 -12.20 -33.24
CA ASP A 574 14.49 -11.07 -34.16
C ASP A 574 14.47 -9.76 -33.36
N THR A 575 15.51 -8.94 -33.50
CA THR A 575 15.61 -7.63 -32.84
C THR A 575 14.94 -6.50 -33.61
N ARG A 576 14.50 -6.74 -34.85
CA ARG A 576 13.93 -5.70 -35.71
C ARG A 576 12.63 -5.17 -35.13
N GLY A 577 12.55 -3.85 -35.01
CA GLY A 577 11.39 -3.15 -34.46
C GLY A 577 11.08 -3.48 -33.00
N CYS A 578 12.01 -4.07 -32.27
CA CYS A 578 11.83 -4.42 -30.86
C CYS A 578 12.47 -3.40 -29.91
N ILE A 579 11.93 -3.31 -28.69
CA ILE A 579 12.60 -2.69 -27.54
C ILE A 579 13.02 -3.76 -26.53
N HIS A 580 14.00 -3.45 -25.68
CA HIS A 580 14.77 -4.44 -24.92
C HIS A 580 14.77 -4.10 -23.45
N ALA A 581 14.64 -5.15 -22.65
CA ALA A 581 14.98 -5.08 -21.25
C ALA A 581 15.58 -6.38 -20.74
N THR A 582 16.61 -6.23 -19.91
CA THR A 582 17.20 -7.30 -19.12
C THR A 582 16.55 -7.35 -17.74
N VAL A 583 16.35 -8.57 -17.24
CA VAL A 583 15.94 -8.88 -15.88
C VAL A 583 16.96 -9.84 -15.29
N SER A 584 17.46 -9.56 -14.08
CA SER A 584 18.34 -10.51 -13.38
C SER A 584 17.55 -11.75 -12.96
N ALA A 585 18.13 -12.92 -13.19
CA ALA A 585 17.64 -14.23 -12.79
C ALA A 585 18.67 -14.95 -11.89
N SER A 586 19.58 -14.17 -11.29
CA SER A 586 20.71 -14.68 -10.50
C SER A 586 20.29 -15.62 -9.36
N ASP A 587 19.12 -15.38 -8.74
CA ASP A 587 18.61 -16.21 -7.64
C ASP A 587 18.29 -17.65 -8.08
N LEU A 588 17.95 -17.90 -9.35
CA LEU A 588 17.58 -19.23 -9.87
C LEU A 588 18.77 -20.17 -10.06
N LEU A 589 20.00 -19.66 -10.07
CA LEU A 589 21.21 -20.47 -10.25
C LEU A 589 21.93 -20.80 -8.94
N VAL A 590 21.42 -20.34 -7.79
CA VAL A 590 22.12 -20.51 -6.50
C VAL A 590 21.86 -21.89 -5.85
N SER A 591 20.95 -22.71 -6.39
CA SER A 591 20.58 -23.98 -5.77
C SER A 591 21.47 -25.16 -6.20
N SER A 592 22.71 -25.24 -5.70
CA SER A 592 23.40 -26.55 -5.62
C SER A 592 24.61 -26.65 -4.68
N THR A 593 25.12 -25.57 -4.09
CA THR A 593 26.29 -25.66 -3.21
C THR A 593 26.30 -24.51 -2.20
N GLU A 594 25.81 -24.73 -0.99
CA GLU A 594 26.42 -24.21 0.24
C GLU A 594 25.70 -24.79 1.48
N ASP A 595 26.50 -25.41 2.34
CA ASP A 595 26.12 -26.03 3.61
C ASP A 595 25.89 -24.92 4.66
N PRO A 596 24.78 -24.88 5.43
CA PRO A 596 24.41 -23.72 6.25
C PRO A 596 25.31 -23.45 7.47
N ASN A 597 26.35 -24.24 7.70
CA ASN A 597 27.16 -24.19 8.92
C ASN A 597 28.37 -23.22 8.89
N LEU A 598 28.42 -22.29 7.94
CA LEU A 598 29.54 -21.33 7.82
C LEU A 598 29.14 -19.85 7.91
N ALA A 599 27.93 -19.54 8.39
CA ALA A 599 27.52 -18.18 8.76
C ALA A 599 27.44 -18.02 10.29
N GLY A 600 28.57 -18.20 10.96
CA GLY A 600 28.75 -17.82 12.36
C GLY A 600 29.24 -16.38 12.45
N THR A 601 28.44 -15.54 13.11
CA THR A 601 28.83 -14.36 13.92
C THR A 601 29.93 -13.45 13.36
N GLU A 602 29.55 -12.26 12.88
CA GLU A 602 30.40 -11.08 13.03
C GLU A 602 29.64 -9.98 13.79
N ASP A 603 30.22 -9.70 14.96
CA ASP A 603 29.83 -8.84 16.08
C ASP A 603 29.97 -7.34 15.75
N ALA A 604 29.11 -6.46 16.29
CA ALA A 604 29.36 -5.76 17.56
C ALA A 604 30.83 -5.36 17.77
N ALA A 605 31.14 -4.11 17.43
CA ALA A 605 32.42 -3.49 17.72
C ALA A 605 32.57 -3.24 19.23
N SER A 606 33.61 -3.83 19.84
CA SER A 606 34.23 -3.32 21.05
C SER A 606 35.74 -3.59 21.01
N ASP A 607 36.51 -2.52 21.23
CA ASP A 607 37.96 -2.47 21.32
C ASP A 607 38.56 -3.51 22.28
N ASN A 608 39.68 -4.12 21.89
CA ASN A 608 40.86 -4.29 22.76
C ASN A 608 42.09 -4.79 21.99
N GLU A 609 43.25 -4.23 22.37
CA GLU A 609 44.59 -4.48 21.86
C GLU A 609 45.23 -5.80 22.33
N TYR A 610 46.33 -6.15 21.65
CA TYR A 610 47.47 -7.02 21.99
C TYR A 610 47.49 -8.49 21.52
N GLY A 611 48.54 -8.82 20.74
CA GLY A 611 49.16 -10.15 20.72
C GLY A 611 49.74 -10.61 19.38
N LYS A 612 51.05 -10.45 19.18
CA LYS A 612 51.84 -11.10 18.11
C LYS A 612 51.94 -12.62 18.36
N GLY A 613 51.87 -13.42 17.29
CA GLY A 613 52.22 -14.85 17.30
C GLY A 613 52.35 -15.40 15.87
N GLU A 614 53.47 -16.06 15.60
CA GLU A 614 53.98 -16.52 14.31
C GLU A 614 53.34 -17.81 13.76
N GLN A 615 53.42 -17.93 12.42
CA GLN A 615 53.55 -19.13 11.59
C GLN A 615 52.47 -20.23 11.68
N ASN A 616 51.77 -20.44 10.56
CA ASN A 616 51.93 -21.71 9.86
C ASN A 616 51.60 -21.62 8.37
N SER A 617 52.58 -22.03 7.58
CA SER A 617 52.59 -22.13 6.14
C SER A 617 52.04 -23.50 5.74
N GLN A 618 50.81 -23.58 5.22
CA GLN A 618 50.36 -24.73 4.42
C GLN A 618 48.94 -24.49 3.84
N SER A 619 48.88 -23.76 2.73
CA SER A 619 47.81 -23.90 1.72
C SER A 619 48.11 -23.00 0.50
N GLN A 620 49.27 -23.21 -0.11
CA GLN A 620 49.43 -22.98 -1.54
C GLN A 620 49.12 -24.31 -2.22
N LEU A 621 48.42 -24.26 -3.36
CA LEU A 621 47.98 -25.36 -4.23
C LEU A 621 46.57 -25.92 -3.97
N VAL A 622 45.53 -25.11 -4.24
CA VAL A 622 44.44 -25.45 -5.18
C VAL A 622 43.88 -24.11 -5.69
N ALA A 623 44.54 -23.54 -6.68
CA ALA A 623 44.02 -22.40 -7.44
C ALA A 623 43.90 -22.86 -8.89
N ASP A 624 42.87 -23.66 -9.18
CA ASP A 624 42.49 -23.97 -10.55
C ASP A 624 40.98 -24.22 -10.64
N SER A 625 40.34 -23.41 -11.49
CA SER A 625 38.98 -23.55 -12.03
C SER A 625 37.81 -23.59 -11.04
N ILE A 626 37.39 -22.42 -10.55
CA ILE A 626 35.97 -22.20 -10.24
C ILE A 626 35.25 -22.15 -11.59
N PRO A 627 34.23 -22.99 -11.86
CA PRO A 627 33.49 -22.93 -13.12
C PRO A 627 32.89 -21.53 -13.30
N PRO A 628 32.81 -21.01 -14.55
CA PRO A 628 32.30 -19.67 -14.79
C PRO A 628 30.87 -19.60 -14.25
N VAL A 629 30.64 -18.70 -13.30
CA VAL A 629 29.29 -18.32 -12.90
C VAL A 629 28.63 -17.77 -14.16
N LEU A 630 27.69 -18.50 -14.73
CA LEU A 630 26.88 -18.00 -15.84
C LEU A 630 26.00 -16.88 -15.27
N ALA A 631 26.08 -15.67 -15.82
CA ALA A 631 25.12 -14.63 -15.48
C ALA A 631 23.72 -15.09 -15.91
N ALA A 632 22.90 -15.52 -14.95
CA ALA A 632 21.49 -15.80 -15.22
C ALA A 632 20.79 -14.47 -15.43
N THR A 633 20.59 -14.11 -16.69
CA THR A 633 19.74 -12.99 -17.07
C THR A 633 18.62 -13.48 -17.98
N CYS A 634 17.47 -12.83 -17.90
CA CYS A 634 16.34 -13.01 -18.77
C CYS A 634 16.18 -11.73 -19.60
N GLN A 635 16.35 -11.82 -20.90
CA GLN A 635 16.20 -10.72 -21.83
C GLN A 635 14.83 -10.78 -22.52
N LEU A 636 14.17 -9.63 -22.58
CA LEU A 636 12.84 -9.46 -23.14
C LEU A 636 12.93 -8.53 -24.34
N PHE A 637 12.43 -9.00 -25.49
CA PHE A 637 12.36 -8.23 -26.74
C PHE A 637 10.89 -8.01 -27.08
N LEU A 638 10.41 -6.80 -26.85
CA LEU A 638 9.01 -6.40 -27.09
C LEU A 638 8.89 -5.79 -28.48
N HIS A 639 8.15 -6.43 -29.37
CA HIS A 639 7.98 -5.98 -30.75
C HIS A 639 7.00 -4.80 -30.82
N LEU A 640 7.51 -3.64 -31.25
CA LEU A 640 6.78 -2.37 -31.33
C LEU A 640 6.93 -1.69 -32.71
N ALA A 641 7.18 -2.47 -33.78
CA ALA A 641 7.38 -1.92 -35.12
C ALA A 641 6.20 -1.01 -35.53
N GLY A 642 6.51 0.23 -35.91
CA GLY A 642 5.51 1.24 -36.30
C GLY A 642 4.84 2.00 -35.15
N GLN A 643 5.13 1.65 -33.88
CA GLN A 643 4.61 2.32 -32.68
C GLN A 643 5.68 3.13 -31.91
N ILE A 644 6.95 3.02 -32.31
CA ILE A 644 8.09 3.75 -31.72
C ILE A 644 8.69 4.75 -32.70
N ASP A 645 9.17 5.87 -32.17
CA ASP A 645 10.03 6.81 -32.89
C ASP A 645 11.45 6.23 -32.92
N VAL A 646 11.84 5.71 -34.08
CA VAL A 646 13.13 5.02 -34.30
C VAL A 646 14.31 5.93 -33.97
N ILE A 647 14.22 7.23 -34.28
CA ILE A 647 15.30 8.20 -34.07
C ILE A 647 15.46 8.49 -32.56
N LEU A 648 14.34 8.75 -31.89
CA LEU A 648 14.35 9.01 -30.44
C LEU A 648 14.78 7.76 -29.66
N GLU A 649 14.38 6.57 -30.09
CA GLU A 649 14.74 5.33 -29.43
C GLU A 649 16.22 4.96 -29.65
N ARG A 650 16.77 5.28 -30.83
CA ARG A 650 18.22 5.20 -31.07
C ARG A 650 18.98 6.07 -30.07
N GLN A 651 18.59 7.33 -29.93
CA GLN A 651 19.23 8.27 -28.99
C GLN A 651 19.16 7.76 -27.54
N ARG A 652 17.99 7.27 -27.09
CA ARG A 652 17.84 6.67 -25.76
C ARG A 652 18.72 5.44 -25.55
N THR A 653 18.82 4.59 -26.58
CA THR A 653 19.66 3.39 -26.55
C THR A 653 21.14 3.75 -26.47
N GLU A 654 21.59 4.76 -27.22
CA GLU A 654 22.96 5.30 -27.17
C GLU A 654 23.30 5.90 -25.80
N GLU A 655 22.40 6.70 -25.23
CA GLU A 655 22.56 7.27 -23.88
C GLU A 655 22.65 6.18 -22.81
N ARG A 656 21.76 5.18 -22.88
CA ARG A 656 21.77 4.05 -21.93
C ARG A 656 23.06 3.24 -22.06
N LEU A 657 23.51 2.97 -23.28
CA LEU A 657 24.77 2.25 -23.55
C LEU A 657 25.97 3.03 -23.00
N LYS A 658 25.98 4.37 -23.13
CA LYS A 658 27.02 5.24 -22.55
C LYS A 658 27.06 5.13 -21.03
N HIS A 659 25.92 5.23 -20.35
CA HIS A 659 25.83 5.08 -18.89
C HIS A 659 26.26 3.69 -18.41
N LEU A 660 25.89 2.65 -19.16
CA LEU A 660 26.24 1.28 -18.84
C LEU A 660 27.74 1.04 -18.96
N ASN A 661 28.37 1.53 -20.03
CA ASN A 661 29.81 1.45 -20.22
C ASN A 661 30.59 2.21 -19.12
N GLN A 662 30.09 3.36 -18.65
CA GLN A 662 30.68 4.06 -17.50
C GLN A 662 30.62 3.21 -16.22
N SER A 663 29.50 2.51 -16.00
CA SER A 663 29.32 1.63 -14.85
C SER A 663 30.24 0.41 -14.90
N ILE A 664 30.40 -0.20 -16.09
CA ILE A 664 31.34 -1.31 -16.33
C ILE A 664 32.77 -0.85 -16.05
N GLN A 665 33.17 0.31 -16.59
CA GLN A 665 34.51 0.87 -16.37
C GLN A 665 34.79 1.17 -14.89
N ALA A 666 33.82 1.74 -14.17
CA ALA A 666 33.95 2.01 -12.74
C ALA A 666 34.10 0.71 -11.93
N LEU A 667 33.32 -0.32 -12.25
CA LEU A 667 33.39 -1.61 -11.58
C LEU A 667 34.72 -2.32 -11.89
N TYR A 668 35.18 -2.28 -13.14
CA TYR A 668 36.48 -2.80 -13.56
C TYR A 668 37.63 -2.10 -12.82
N ALA A 669 37.61 -0.76 -12.76
CA ALA A 669 38.59 0.02 -12.01
C ALA A 669 38.63 -0.39 -10.52
N SER A 670 37.47 -0.56 -9.89
CA SER A 670 37.39 -0.98 -8.48
C SER A 670 37.94 -2.39 -8.23
N ARG A 671 37.69 -3.33 -9.15
CA ARG A 671 38.20 -4.71 -9.09
C ARG A 671 39.69 -4.82 -9.40
N SER A 672 40.24 -3.88 -10.16
CA SER A 672 41.65 -3.83 -10.54
C SER A 672 42.58 -3.28 -9.45
N LEU A 673 42.04 -2.79 -8.34
CA LEU A 673 42.82 -2.30 -7.21
C LEU A 673 43.61 -3.45 -6.56
N PRO A 674 44.93 -3.29 -6.27
CA PRO A 674 45.76 -4.35 -5.69
C PRO A 674 45.24 -4.90 -4.35
N GLU A 675 44.53 -4.07 -3.59
CA GLU A 675 43.96 -4.43 -2.29
C GLU A 675 42.56 -5.08 -2.37
N TYR A 676 41.97 -5.18 -3.56
CA TYR A 676 40.60 -5.68 -3.73
C TYR A 676 40.48 -7.15 -3.29
N THR A 677 41.44 -7.99 -3.64
CA THR A 677 41.45 -9.42 -3.28
C THR A 677 41.67 -9.66 -1.79
N SER A 678 42.34 -8.74 -1.08
CA SER A 678 42.68 -8.88 0.33
C SER A 678 41.72 -8.18 1.30
N LYS A 679 41.13 -7.04 0.92
CA LYS A 679 40.25 -6.24 1.80
C LYS A 679 38.75 -6.42 1.52
N VAL A 680 38.36 -6.95 0.37
CA VAL A 680 36.94 -7.11 0.00
C VAL A 680 36.47 -8.54 0.32
N PRO A 681 35.40 -8.70 1.13
CA PRO A 681 34.84 -10.01 1.45
C PRO A 681 34.52 -10.84 0.20
N VAL A 682 34.72 -12.16 0.28
CA VAL A 682 34.46 -13.11 -0.82
C VAL A 682 33.05 -12.95 -1.38
N THR A 683 32.05 -12.79 -0.50
CA THR A 683 30.64 -12.58 -0.85
C THR A 683 30.43 -11.35 -1.74
N LYS A 684 31.08 -10.23 -1.40
CA LYS A 684 31.02 -9.01 -2.21
C LYS A 684 31.79 -9.16 -3.53
N ARG A 685 32.92 -9.88 -3.54
CA ARG A 685 33.67 -10.14 -4.77
C ARG A 685 32.87 -10.95 -5.78
N LEU A 686 32.16 -11.99 -5.31
CA LEU A 686 31.25 -12.79 -6.13
C LEU A 686 30.06 -11.96 -6.63
N ALA A 687 29.51 -11.06 -5.80
CA ALA A 687 28.45 -10.16 -6.21
C ALA A 687 28.91 -9.15 -7.30
N ASP A 688 30.10 -8.57 -7.15
CA ASP A 688 30.69 -7.65 -8.13
C ASP A 688 31.02 -8.37 -9.45
N GLU A 689 31.45 -9.64 -9.39
CA GLU A 689 31.67 -10.48 -10.58
C GLU A 689 30.37 -10.77 -11.33
N ARG A 690 29.30 -11.19 -10.63
CA ARG A 690 27.97 -11.38 -11.22
C ARG A 690 27.45 -10.10 -11.85
N LYS A 691 27.54 -8.98 -11.12
CA LYS A 691 27.10 -7.68 -11.60
C LYS A 691 27.86 -7.25 -12.86
N MET A 692 29.16 -7.52 -12.94
CA MET A 692 29.94 -7.21 -14.14
C MET A 692 29.42 -7.96 -15.37
N GLN A 693 29.21 -9.27 -15.24
CA GLN A 693 28.69 -10.09 -16.34
C GLN A 693 27.26 -9.67 -16.75
N GLU A 694 26.39 -9.33 -15.79
CA GLU A 694 25.04 -8.81 -16.08
C GLU A 694 25.09 -7.51 -16.89
N LEU A 695 25.96 -6.56 -16.50
CA LEU A 695 26.14 -5.29 -17.21
C LEU A 695 26.74 -5.49 -18.61
N GLU A 696 27.70 -6.40 -18.76
CA GLU A 696 28.32 -6.73 -20.05
C GLU A 696 27.31 -7.36 -21.02
N ALA A 697 26.51 -8.31 -20.55
CA ALA A 697 25.44 -8.94 -21.34
C ALA A 697 24.36 -7.93 -21.77
N GLU A 698 23.98 -7.00 -20.88
CA GLU A 698 23.06 -5.91 -21.24
C GLU A 698 23.69 -4.96 -22.29
N SER A 699 24.99 -4.68 -22.19
CA SER A 699 25.72 -3.81 -23.12
C SER A 699 25.78 -4.40 -24.51
N GLU A 700 26.08 -5.70 -24.62
CA GLU A 700 26.08 -6.43 -25.88
C GLU A 700 24.69 -6.41 -26.55
N SER A 701 23.64 -6.72 -25.80
CA SER A 701 22.28 -6.70 -26.36
C SER A 701 21.82 -5.30 -26.79
N LEU A 702 22.22 -4.24 -26.10
CA LEU A 702 21.90 -2.87 -26.50
C LEU A 702 22.66 -2.44 -27.77
N ARG A 703 23.89 -2.91 -27.98
CA ARG A 703 24.65 -2.65 -29.23
C ARG A 703 23.98 -3.30 -30.44
N GLU A 704 23.50 -4.53 -30.28
CA GLU A 704 22.80 -5.25 -31.35
C GLU A 704 21.46 -4.58 -31.70
N MET A 705 20.70 -4.16 -30.68
CA MET A 705 19.51 -3.34 -30.91
C MET A 705 19.85 -2.06 -31.65
N LEU A 706 20.91 -1.37 -31.24
CA LEU A 706 21.32 -0.12 -31.85
C LEU A 706 21.61 -0.32 -33.35
N SER A 707 22.30 -1.41 -33.70
CA SER A 707 22.51 -1.81 -35.11
C SER A 707 21.18 -2.02 -35.83
N SER A 708 20.23 -2.75 -35.22
CA SER A 708 18.93 -2.98 -35.85
C SER A 708 18.09 -1.69 -36.01
N LEU A 709 18.15 -0.76 -35.06
CA LEU A 709 17.48 0.53 -35.16
C LEU A 709 18.13 1.42 -36.23
N GLN A 710 19.46 1.34 -36.38
CA GLN A 710 20.20 1.99 -37.47
C GLN A 710 19.77 1.42 -38.83
N ASP A 711 19.68 0.11 -38.99
CA ASP A 711 19.19 -0.52 -40.23
C ASP A 711 17.77 -0.07 -40.57
N MET A 712 16.88 0.06 -39.57
CA MET A 712 15.52 0.56 -39.75
C MET A 712 15.47 2.04 -40.15
N GLU A 713 16.31 2.87 -39.55
CA GLU A 713 16.45 4.28 -39.92
C GLU A 713 17.02 4.43 -41.32
N GLU A 714 18.02 3.62 -41.69
CA GLU A 714 18.57 3.57 -43.04
C GLU A 714 17.52 3.11 -44.06
N GLN A 715 16.70 2.11 -43.74
CA GLN A 715 15.58 1.69 -44.58
C GLN A 715 14.46 2.74 -44.68
N GLN A 716 14.15 3.46 -43.59
CA GLN A 716 13.23 4.60 -43.63
C GLN A 716 13.80 5.75 -44.47
N ASN A 717 15.11 6.00 -44.36
CA ASN A 717 15.82 7.01 -45.14
C ASN A 717 16.00 6.59 -46.61
N GLU A 718 16.13 5.30 -46.92
CA GLU A 718 16.17 4.72 -48.26
C GLU A 718 14.78 4.72 -48.90
N GLN A 719 13.72 4.42 -48.15
CA GLN A 719 12.34 4.62 -48.60
C GLN A 719 12.05 6.09 -48.86
N GLN A 720 12.50 7.00 -47.97
CA GLN A 720 12.43 8.44 -48.20
C GLN A 720 13.35 8.93 -49.33
N LYS A 721 14.50 8.28 -49.59
CA LYS A 721 15.40 8.55 -50.71
C LYS A 721 14.83 8.05 -52.03
N LEU A 722 14.28 6.84 -52.10
CA LEU A 722 13.52 6.34 -53.26
C LEU A 722 12.32 7.26 -53.55
N GLN A 723 11.71 7.83 -52.52
CA GLN A 723 10.62 8.80 -52.66
C GLN A 723 11.09 10.23 -53.00
N LYS A 724 12.37 10.54 -52.75
CA LYS A 724 13.08 11.78 -53.17
C LYS A 724 13.73 11.67 -54.56
N ASP A 725 14.16 10.49 -54.99
CA ASP A 725 14.77 10.26 -56.32
C ASP A 725 13.73 10.21 -57.44
N ILE A 726 12.44 10.07 -57.09
CA ILE A 726 11.32 10.32 -58.02
C ILE A 726 11.05 11.84 -58.16
N ASN A 727 11.62 12.69 -57.30
CA ASN A 727 11.29 14.12 -57.23
C ASN A 727 12.52 15.03 -57.13
N GLN A 728 13.12 15.34 -58.29
CA GLN A 728 13.76 16.64 -58.55
C GLN A 728 13.48 17.10 -59.99
N PRO A 729 13.40 18.40 -60.26
CA PRO A 729 12.38 19.34 -59.80
C PRO A 729 11.59 19.85 -61.02
N SER A 730 10.26 19.74 -61.00
CA SER A 730 9.43 20.37 -62.04
C SER A 730 8.11 20.86 -61.45
N MET A 731 8.02 22.18 -61.44
CA MET A 731 6.83 23.03 -61.32
C MET A 731 6.05 23.00 -60.01
N ASP A 732 5.92 24.21 -59.45
CA ASP A 732 4.66 24.75 -58.94
C ASP A 732 3.45 24.10 -59.62
N VAL A 733 2.86 23.09 -58.99
CA VAL A 733 1.46 22.73 -59.26
C VAL A 733 0.66 23.33 -58.12
N GLN A 734 0.35 24.62 -58.26
CA GLN A 734 -0.87 25.20 -57.70
C GLN A 734 -2.06 24.35 -58.20
N SER A 735 -2.38 23.28 -57.48
CA SER A 735 -3.54 22.43 -57.75
C SER A 735 -4.65 22.84 -56.80
N THR A 736 -5.38 23.87 -57.17
CA THR A 736 -6.67 24.19 -56.57
C THR A 736 -7.65 23.07 -56.92
N HIS A 737 -8.04 22.26 -55.93
CA HIS A 737 -9.13 21.29 -56.11
C HIS A 737 -10.33 22.02 -56.74
N PRO A 738 -10.99 21.47 -57.78
CA PRO A 738 -12.11 22.11 -58.48
C PRO A 738 -13.28 22.57 -57.59
N LEU A 739 -13.37 22.01 -56.36
CA LEU A 739 -14.38 22.36 -55.37
C LEU A 739 -14.11 23.72 -54.70
N ILE A 740 -12.86 24.18 -54.65
CA ILE A 740 -12.45 25.43 -53.99
C ILE A 740 -13.13 26.67 -54.59
N PRO A 741 -13.11 26.92 -55.92
CA PRO A 741 -13.82 28.06 -56.50
C PRO A 741 -15.33 27.99 -56.28
N ILE A 742 -15.95 26.79 -56.34
CA ILE A 742 -17.38 26.59 -56.07
C ILE A 742 -17.72 26.89 -54.60
N LEU A 743 -16.86 26.46 -53.66
CA LEU A 743 -17.01 26.74 -52.23
C LEU A 743 -16.88 28.22 -51.91
N LYS A 744 -15.96 28.93 -52.58
CA LYS A 744 -15.81 30.38 -52.42
C LYS A 744 -17.10 31.10 -52.77
N GLU A 745 -17.76 30.74 -53.86
CA GLU A 745 -19.05 31.31 -54.28
C GLU A 745 -20.21 30.88 -53.37
N LEU A 746 -20.22 29.64 -52.87
CA LEU A 746 -21.30 29.15 -52.00
C LEU A 746 -21.22 29.69 -50.56
N THR A 747 -20.01 29.94 -50.05
CA THR A 747 -19.78 30.34 -48.64
C THR A 747 -19.37 31.81 -48.48
N GLY A 748 -18.95 32.48 -49.56
CA GLY A 748 -18.44 33.85 -49.55
C GLY A 748 -17.06 34.00 -48.89
N ARG A 749 -16.35 32.89 -48.61
CA ARG A 749 -15.09 32.89 -47.85
C ARG A 749 -13.93 32.32 -48.67
N THR A 750 -12.75 32.92 -48.53
CA THR A 750 -11.53 32.47 -49.22
C THR A 750 -10.88 31.32 -48.45
N ILE A 751 -10.59 30.20 -49.14
CA ILE A 751 -9.91 29.03 -48.56
C ILE A 751 -8.44 29.08 -48.98
N HIS A 752 -7.51 29.08 -48.01
CA HIS A 752 -6.07 29.13 -48.26
C HIS A 752 -5.46 27.72 -48.48
N ASN A 753 -4.41 27.67 -49.30
CA ASN A 753 -3.93 26.46 -49.96
C ASN A 753 -3.18 25.50 -49.02
N GLY A 754 -3.83 24.39 -48.66
CA GLY A 754 -3.22 23.21 -48.08
C GLY A 754 -4.19 22.03 -48.07
N ILE A 755 -3.93 20.97 -48.84
CA ILE A 755 -4.84 19.81 -48.99
C ILE A 755 -5.09 19.09 -47.66
N THR A 756 -4.12 19.09 -46.75
CA THR A 756 -4.24 18.49 -45.40
C THR A 756 -5.14 19.29 -44.45
N ASP A 757 -5.25 20.60 -44.65
CA ASP A 757 -6.16 21.47 -43.88
C ASP A 757 -7.53 21.66 -44.56
N LEU A 758 -7.69 21.18 -45.81
CA LEU A 758 -8.89 21.38 -46.61
C LEU A 758 -10.11 20.73 -45.97
N GLN A 759 -10.00 19.51 -45.42
CA GLN A 759 -11.14 18.79 -44.85
C GLN A 759 -11.66 19.47 -43.56
N ALA A 760 -10.75 19.89 -42.66
CA ALA A 760 -11.11 20.61 -41.44
C ALA A 760 -11.66 22.03 -41.74
N THR A 761 -11.08 22.71 -42.72
CA THR A 761 -11.52 24.04 -43.16
C THR A 761 -12.89 23.97 -43.85
N ILE A 762 -13.13 22.93 -44.68
CA ILE A 762 -14.44 22.71 -45.32
C ILE A 762 -15.52 22.42 -44.27
N GLU A 763 -15.23 21.64 -43.23
CA GLU A 763 -16.19 21.40 -42.15
C GLU A 763 -16.54 22.66 -41.36
N TYR A 764 -15.58 23.55 -41.13
CA TYR A 764 -15.79 24.80 -40.40
C TYR A 764 -16.56 25.87 -41.20
N LEU A 765 -16.35 25.92 -42.52
CA LEU A 765 -16.89 26.99 -43.37
C LEU A 765 -18.25 26.67 -44.01
N SER A 766 -18.72 25.43 -43.92
CA SER A 766 -19.90 24.96 -44.66
C SER A 766 -21.19 25.04 -43.84
N SER A 767 -22.29 25.40 -44.51
CA SER A 767 -23.59 25.48 -43.85
C SER A 767 -24.09 24.09 -43.41
N PRO A 768 -24.98 24.01 -42.39
CA PRO A 768 -25.55 22.74 -41.96
C PRO A 768 -26.18 21.96 -43.10
N GLU A 769 -26.77 22.62 -44.10
CA GLU A 769 -27.38 22.02 -45.28
C GLU A 769 -26.34 21.31 -46.17
N LEU A 770 -25.19 21.96 -46.42
CA LEU A 770 -24.08 21.40 -47.21
C LEU A 770 -23.40 20.21 -46.51
N MET A 771 -23.50 20.14 -45.18
CA MET A 771 -23.01 19.02 -44.37
C MET A 771 -24.05 17.91 -44.13
N GLY A 772 -25.21 17.96 -44.79
CA GLY A 772 -26.24 16.93 -44.71
C GLY A 772 -27.27 17.11 -43.59
N GLY A 773 -27.40 18.32 -43.05
CA GLY A 773 -28.35 18.70 -42.01
C GLY A 773 -27.82 18.48 -40.59
N LEU A 774 -28.73 18.37 -39.62
CA LEU A 774 -28.39 18.13 -38.20
C LEU A 774 -28.30 16.64 -37.84
N GLN A 775 -28.68 15.74 -38.74
CA GLN A 775 -28.64 14.30 -38.47
C GLN A 775 -27.20 13.75 -38.57
N ILE A 776 -26.75 13.12 -37.48
CA ILE A 776 -25.38 12.61 -37.33
C ILE A 776 -25.02 11.60 -38.42
N ALA A 777 -25.96 10.72 -38.79
CA ALA A 777 -25.73 9.71 -39.83
C ALA A 777 -25.42 10.33 -41.21
N HIS A 778 -26.14 11.38 -41.60
CA HIS A 778 -25.88 12.09 -42.86
C HIS A 778 -24.56 12.85 -42.81
N ARG A 779 -24.22 13.49 -41.68
CA ARG A 779 -22.92 14.15 -41.50
C ARG A 779 -21.75 13.18 -41.62
N ALA A 780 -21.86 12.01 -41.00
CA ALA A 780 -20.84 10.96 -41.09
C ALA A 780 -20.65 10.48 -42.54
N GLN A 781 -21.74 10.28 -43.29
CA GLN A 781 -21.68 9.92 -44.71
C GLN A 781 -21.06 11.03 -45.57
N VAL A 782 -21.44 12.29 -45.36
CA VAL A 782 -20.83 13.43 -46.07
C VAL A 782 -19.33 13.46 -45.83
N LYS A 783 -18.88 13.32 -44.58
CA LYS A 783 -17.46 13.31 -44.22
C LYS A 783 -16.70 12.16 -44.89
N GLN A 784 -17.28 10.97 -44.88
CA GLN A 784 -16.66 9.79 -45.48
C GLN A 784 -16.45 9.96 -46.98
N TRP A 785 -17.50 10.37 -47.72
CA TRP A 785 -17.42 10.57 -49.16
C TRP A 785 -16.50 11.72 -49.54
N LEU A 786 -16.56 12.85 -48.82
CA LEU A 786 -15.68 14.00 -49.04
C LEU A 786 -14.21 13.64 -48.79
N SER A 787 -13.92 12.87 -47.74
CA SER A 787 -12.56 12.43 -47.45
C SER A 787 -12.02 11.52 -48.56
N TRP A 788 -12.84 10.57 -49.03
CA TRP A 788 -12.47 9.69 -50.13
C TRP A 788 -12.25 10.44 -51.43
N SER A 789 -13.13 11.37 -51.82
CA SER A 789 -12.98 12.13 -53.06
C SER A 789 -11.76 13.06 -53.05
N VAL A 790 -11.52 13.78 -51.93
CA VAL A 790 -10.33 14.64 -51.78
C VAL A 790 -9.04 13.81 -51.79
N HIS A 791 -9.02 12.68 -51.07
CA HIS A 791 -7.86 11.78 -51.07
C HIS A 791 -7.58 11.24 -52.47
N LEU A 792 -8.62 10.78 -53.17
CA LEU A 792 -8.52 10.24 -54.51
C LEU A 792 -7.97 11.29 -55.48
N HIS A 793 -8.53 12.51 -55.52
CA HIS A 793 -8.02 13.60 -56.36
C HIS A 793 -6.54 13.93 -56.08
N THR A 794 -6.13 13.86 -54.81
CA THR A 794 -4.73 14.06 -54.41
C THR A 794 -3.82 12.96 -54.97
N LEU A 795 -4.26 11.70 -54.96
CA LEU A 795 -3.55 10.58 -55.58
C LEU A 795 -3.47 10.73 -57.11
N GLN A 796 -4.50 11.28 -57.75
CA GLN A 796 -4.54 11.58 -59.19
C GLN A 796 -3.42 12.56 -59.58
N LEU A 797 -3.35 13.70 -58.90
CA LEU A 797 -2.39 14.77 -59.17
C LEU A 797 -0.95 14.30 -58.94
N ARG A 798 -0.75 13.38 -57.99
CA ARG A 798 0.57 12.80 -57.67
C ARG A 798 0.95 11.62 -58.56
N GLN A 799 0.14 11.26 -59.56
CA GLN A 799 0.35 10.12 -60.47
C GLN A 799 0.72 8.81 -59.74
N ASN A 800 0.10 8.56 -58.59
CA ASN A 800 0.42 7.41 -57.74
C ASN A 800 0.02 6.07 -58.41
N SER A 801 0.82 5.01 -58.28
CA SER A 801 0.53 3.69 -58.88
C SER A 801 -0.80 3.07 -58.40
N TYR A 802 -1.21 3.34 -57.16
CA TYR A 802 -2.46 2.84 -56.57
C TYR A 802 -3.70 3.59 -57.05
N TRP A 803 -3.55 4.80 -57.62
CA TRP A 803 -4.67 5.63 -58.10
C TRP A 803 -5.61 4.88 -59.03
N LYS A 804 -5.09 4.08 -59.97
CA LYS A 804 -5.93 3.37 -60.95
C LYS A 804 -6.84 2.32 -60.28
N GLN A 805 -6.33 1.64 -59.25
CA GLN A 805 -7.08 0.63 -58.50
C GLN A 805 -8.11 1.29 -57.58
N ASP A 806 -7.73 2.34 -56.86
CA ASP A 806 -8.63 3.07 -55.97
C ASP A 806 -9.71 3.84 -56.75
N ALA A 807 -9.38 4.39 -57.93
CA ALA A 807 -10.34 5.01 -58.83
C ALA A 807 -11.35 3.99 -59.39
N ALA A 808 -10.91 2.77 -59.70
CA ALA A 808 -11.80 1.70 -60.14
C ALA A 808 -12.76 1.26 -59.01
N ASN A 809 -12.24 1.06 -57.79
CA ASN A 809 -13.03 0.74 -56.60
C ASN A 809 -14.02 1.86 -56.25
N PHE A 810 -13.59 3.12 -56.35
CA PHE A 810 -14.44 4.28 -56.09
C PHE A 810 -15.59 4.38 -57.11
N ARG A 811 -15.30 4.21 -58.41
CA ARG A 811 -16.33 4.14 -59.46
C ARG A 811 -17.31 3.00 -59.22
N GLN A 812 -16.82 1.81 -58.86
CA GLN A 812 -17.67 0.66 -58.55
C GLN A 812 -18.62 0.95 -57.37
N ARG A 813 -18.09 1.46 -56.26
CA ARG A 813 -18.87 1.79 -55.07
C ARG A 813 -19.93 2.85 -55.34
N ILE A 814 -19.64 3.87 -56.14
CA ILE A 814 -20.64 4.87 -56.52
C ILE A 814 -21.72 4.25 -57.42
N GLY A 815 -21.32 3.40 -58.36
CA GLY A 815 -22.26 2.62 -59.18
C GLY A 815 -23.21 1.81 -58.31
N GLU A 816 -22.69 0.97 -57.42
CA GLU A 816 -23.47 0.17 -56.47
C GLU A 816 -24.38 1.05 -55.60
N TYR A 817 -23.84 2.17 -55.10
CA TYR A 817 -24.58 3.08 -54.23
C TYR A 817 -25.77 3.72 -54.95
N MET A 818 -25.59 4.17 -56.19
CA MET A 818 -26.65 4.79 -57.01
C MET A 818 -27.72 3.80 -57.47
N HIS A 819 -27.38 2.50 -57.60
CA HIS A 819 -28.33 1.44 -57.97
C HIS A 819 -29.18 0.95 -56.78
N SER A 820 -28.71 1.14 -55.55
CA SER A 820 -29.33 0.57 -54.33
C SER A 820 -30.67 1.21 -53.87
N GLY A 821 -31.23 2.17 -54.62
CA GLY A 821 -32.64 2.59 -54.54
C GLY A 821 -33.08 3.31 -53.25
N SER A 822 -33.22 4.65 -53.31
CA SER A 822 -34.34 5.45 -52.73
C SER A 822 -34.02 6.95 -52.60
N THR A 823 -32.79 7.41 -52.83
CA THR A 823 -32.40 8.80 -52.52
C THR A 823 -31.87 9.59 -53.71
N LYS A 824 -32.11 10.91 -53.70
CA LYS A 824 -31.75 11.83 -54.80
C LYS A 824 -30.25 12.20 -54.83
N TYR A 825 -29.51 12.00 -53.73
CA TYR A 825 -28.10 12.43 -53.52
C TYR A 825 -27.30 11.43 -52.67
N LEU A 826 -25.96 11.51 -52.67
CA LEU A 826 -25.01 10.56 -52.04
C LEU A 826 -25.19 10.41 -50.52
N ALA A 827 -25.46 11.49 -49.80
CA ALA A 827 -25.65 11.45 -48.33
C ALA A 827 -27.09 11.11 -47.90
N ARG A 828 -27.94 10.66 -48.83
CA ARG A 828 -29.38 10.38 -48.61
C ARG A 828 -30.19 11.60 -48.14
N THR A 829 -29.74 12.79 -48.49
CA THR A 829 -30.33 14.08 -48.12
C THR A 829 -31.37 14.58 -49.13
N LYS A 830 -32.13 15.62 -48.76
CA LYS A 830 -33.10 16.30 -49.65
C LYS A 830 -32.46 17.35 -50.57
N HIS A 831 -31.25 17.80 -50.24
CA HIS A 831 -30.49 18.84 -50.97
C HIS A 831 -29.07 18.34 -51.30
N VAL A 832 -28.43 18.98 -52.29
CA VAL A 832 -27.05 18.71 -52.69
C VAL A 832 -26.09 18.99 -51.53
N THR A 833 -25.18 18.06 -51.26
CA THR A 833 -24.14 18.19 -50.21
C THR A 833 -22.74 18.35 -50.81
N LEU A 834 -21.75 18.58 -49.96
CA LEU A 834 -20.35 18.63 -50.37
C LEU A 834 -19.80 17.30 -50.85
N ALA A 835 -20.31 16.20 -50.31
CA ALA A 835 -20.01 14.87 -50.83
C ALA A 835 -20.44 14.75 -52.29
N ASP A 836 -21.62 15.29 -52.64
CA ASP A 836 -22.11 15.27 -54.01
C ASP A 836 -21.24 16.10 -54.96
N LEU A 837 -20.94 17.34 -54.57
CA LEU A 837 -20.12 18.25 -55.37
C LEU A 837 -18.70 17.72 -55.57
N SER A 838 -18.03 17.32 -54.48
CA SER A 838 -16.65 16.82 -54.54
C SER A 838 -16.57 15.52 -55.35
N THR A 839 -17.49 14.59 -55.11
CA THR A 839 -17.49 13.30 -55.82
C THR A 839 -17.77 13.47 -57.31
N ALA A 840 -18.73 14.32 -57.70
CA ALA A 840 -19.03 14.57 -59.12
C ALA A 840 -17.82 15.18 -59.84
N LEU A 841 -17.18 16.19 -59.25
CA LEU A 841 -16.02 16.86 -59.83
C LEU A 841 -14.82 15.91 -59.99
N VAL A 842 -14.57 15.07 -58.98
CA VAL A 842 -13.46 14.09 -59.03
C VAL A 842 -13.75 12.97 -60.02
N LEU A 843 -15.01 12.53 -60.16
CA LEU A 843 -15.37 11.52 -61.16
C LEU A 843 -15.13 11.98 -62.60
N VAL A 844 -15.46 13.24 -62.89
CA VAL A 844 -15.30 13.81 -64.23
C VAL A 844 -13.86 14.23 -64.51
N SER A 845 -13.06 14.52 -63.48
CA SER A 845 -11.62 14.72 -63.67
C SER A 845 -10.87 13.44 -64.04
N MET A 846 -11.48 12.25 -63.91
CA MET A 846 -10.84 10.98 -64.25
C MET A 846 -10.76 10.74 -65.77
N PRO A 847 -9.70 10.05 -66.26
CA PRO A 847 -9.63 9.59 -67.65
C PRO A 847 -10.80 8.69 -68.02
N ASP A 848 -11.25 8.76 -69.28
CA ASP A 848 -12.32 7.94 -69.86
C ASP A 848 -13.69 8.01 -69.13
N HIS A 849 -13.93 9.06 -68.32
CA HIS A 849 -15.21 9.24 -67.61
C HIS A 849 -16.40 9.26 -68.58
N GLY A 850 -16.26 9.91 -69.76
CA GLY A 850 -17.31 9.99 -70.77
C GLY A 850 -17.71 8.63 -71.37
N LEU A 851 -16.77 7.69 -71.49
CA LEU A 851 -17.05 6.31 -71.92
C LEU A 851 -17.71 5.51 -70.79
N TRP A 852 -17.29 5.73 -69.55
CA TRP A 852 -17.84 5.05 -68.38
C TRP A 852 -19.28 5.48 -68.07
N ILE A 853 -19.57 6.78 -68.15
CA ILE A 853 -20.93 7.34 -67.95
C ILE A 853 -21.88 6.86 -69.06
N ARG A 854 -21.41 6.73 -70.30
CA ARG A 854 -22.22 6.30 -71.47
C ARG A 854 -22.54 4.80 -71.53
N ARG A 855 -21.92 3.94 -70.71
CA ARG A 855 -22.29 2.51 -70.65
C ARG A 855 -23.75 2.34 -70.20
N GLU A 856 -24.49 1.43 -70.82
CA GLU A 856 -25.96 1.25 -70.63
C GLU A 856 -26.41 1.05 -69.17
N GLN A 857 -25.50 0.70 -68.26
CA GLN A 857 -25.76 0.49 -66.83
C GLN A 857 -25.67 1.77 -65.96
N ASN A 858 -25.44 2.98 -66.49
CA ASN A 858 -25.17 4.17 -65.66
C ASN A 858 -26.17 5.34 -65.81
N LYS A 859 -27.41 5.10 -66.30
CA LYS A 859 -28.44 6.16 -66.46
C LYS A 859 -28.74 6.95 -65.17
N HIS A 860 -28.70 6.31 -64.01
CA HIS A 860 -28.96 6.96 -62.72
C HIS A 860 -27.85 7.94 -62.32
N LEU A 861 -26.61 7.69 -62.75
CA LEU A 861 -25.48 8.56 -62.48
C LEU A 861 -25.60 9.86 -63.29
N THR A 862 -25.94 9.78 -64.58
CA THR A 862 -26.18 10.95 -65.43
C THR A 862 -27.31 11.82 -64.86
N GLN A 863 -28.41 11.20 -64.42
CA GLN A 863 -29.51 11.92 -63.77
C GLN A 863 -29.09 12.59 -62.46
N TRP A 864 -28.22 11.95 -61.67
CA TRP A 864 -27.70 12.53 -60.43
C TRP A 864 -26.82 13.76 -60.71
N ILE A 865 -25.91 13.71 -61.68
CA ILE A 865 -25.07 14.86 -62.07
C ILE A 865 -25.95 16.01 -62.61
N LEU A 866 -26.91 15.73 -63.49
CA LEU A 866 -27.83 16.75 -64.01
C LEU A 866 -28.63 17.42 -62.89
N ARG A 867 -29.12 16.66 -61.91
CA ARG A 867 -29.82 17.20 -60.75
C ARG A 867 -28.94 18.08 -59.87
N ILE A 868 -27.65 17.76 -59.72
CA ILE A 868 -26.71 18.63 -59.01
C ILE A 868 -26.66 19.99 -59.70
N ILE A 869 -26.53 20.01 -61.03
CA ILE A 869 -26.48 21.25 -61.83
C ILE A 869 -27.81 22.01 -61.73
N GLU A 870 -28.94 21.34 -61.90
CA GLU A 870 -30.29 21.94 -61.80
C GLU A 870 -30.54 22.58 -60.43
N SER A 871 -30.02 21.99 -59.36
CA SER A 871 -30.18 22.49 -57.98
C SER A 871 -29.53 23.87 -57.75
N PHE A 872 -28.66 24.32 -58.65
CA PHE A 872 -28.02 25.64 -58.62
C PHE A 872 -28.48 26.56 -59.75
N SER A 873 -29.65 26.29 -60.34
CA SER A 873 -30.22 27.13 -61.42
C SER A 873 -30.44 28.59 -60.99
N ASP A 874 -30.73 28.82 -59.71
CA ASP A 874 -30.89 30.15 -59.10
C ASP A 874 -29.54 30.81 -58.71
N LYS A 875 -28.41 30.14 -58.95
CA LYS A 875 -27.03 30.62 -58.70
C LYS A 875 -26.17 30.49 -59.97
N PRO A 876 -26.31 31.41 -60.95
CA PRO A 876 -25.72 31.26 -62.28
C PRO A 876 -24.20 31.05 -62.26
N HIS A 877 -23.44 31.76 -61.42
CA HIS A 877 -21.98 31.57 -61.34
C HIS A 877 -21.55 30.18 -60.82
N VAL A 878 -22.27 29.62 -59.82
CA VAL A 878 -21.98 28.27 -59.32
C VAL A 878 -22.33 27.23 -60.38
N ARG A 879 -23.44 27.44 -61.10
CA ARG A 879 -23.86 26.59 -62.21
C ARG A 879 -22.85 26.63 -63.37
N ASP A 880 -22.36 27.81 -63.75
CA ASP A 880 -21.37 27.97 -64.82
C ASP A 880 -20.02 27.32 -64.45
N LEU A 881 -19.59 27.45 -63.19
CA LEU A 881 -18.40 26.74 -62.69
C LEU A 881 -18.58 25.23 -62.71
N LEU A 882 -19.76 24.71 -62.34
CA LEU A 882 -20.07 23.30 -62.43
C LEU A 882 -20.10 22.82 -63.89
N LEU A 883 -20.71 23.57 -64.80
CA LEU A 883 -20.74 23.23 -66.23
C LEU A 883 -19.34 23.25 -66.85
N SER A 884 -18.53 24.25 -66.49
CA SER A 884 -17.12 24.35 -66.91
C SER A 884 -16.27 23.20 -66.39
N ALA A 885 -16.45 22.81 -65.12
CA ALA A 885 -15.68 21.74 -64.50
C ALA A 885 -16.16 20.33 -64.88
N LEU A 886 -17.44 20.16 -65.23
CA LEU A 886 -18.03 18.88 -65.61
C LEU A 886 -17.99 18.63 -67.15
N GLY A 887 -17.60 19.64 -67.95
CA GLY A 887 -17.42 19.52 -69.40
C GLY A 887 -18.73 19.48 -70.21
N GLU A 888 -18.65 19.70 -71.53
CA GLU A 888 -19.81 19.69 -72.46
C GLU A 888 -20.36 18.27 -72.78
N HIS A 889 -19.81 17.20 -72.20
CA HIS A 889 -19.99 15.82 -72.66
C HIS A 889 -21.06 14.98 -71.97
#